data_AF-A0A834CH49-F1
#
_entry.id   AF-A0A834CH49-F1
#
_cell.length_a   1.000
_cell.length_b   1.000
_cell.length_c   1.000
_cell.angle_alpha   90.00
_cell.angle_beta   90.00
_cell.angle_gamma   90.00
#
_symmetry.space_group_name_H-M   'P 1'
#
loop_
_entity.id
_entity.type
_entity.pdbx_description
1 polymer ?
#
loop_
_entity_poly.entity_id
_entity_poly.type
_entity_poly.pdbx_seq_one_letter_code
_entity_poly.pdbx_strand_id
1 'polypeptide(L)'
;MSRKVHASRTEGVDKNVWVEFTQLAADYKAVNLGQGFPDFSPPEFIREAFCDAVKGGPAMHQYTRAFGHPPLVKILAKFFSRIVGHEIDPLEDILVTVGAYQALFSAFQALIDEDDEVIIVEPFFDCYQPMVVMAGGKPVYIPLRPCEEGSAVLSSGDWVLSAEELASKVTPRTKAIVINTPNNPLGKVYKLEELQMIADLCIKHDLLCFSDEVYEWLTYDGAKHVKIASLPGMRERTITIGSAGKSFSATGWKVGWAIGSRDVIKHLKIIHQNSIYHSATAAQEAVARGFEREYEVFGTPESYFQQLPAMLHSKRQKLAACLQSAGLNPIMPEGGYFMIADISSIEVDLNDESNKDEPRDFRFVKWLIKEKGLATIPVSAFYSSEHGKEFDKYIRFCFVKPEEKICWRKRKNELKESKKKRKMAKLIKKLEKEQQQDSAENSKQEESQNNKGRAYTVSVALPGSVLDNAQSPELRTYLAGQIARACAVFCVDEIIVFDEQDEDVKYLRKWFFPVHKDLQYAGLLNPLDSPHHMRIDEESEYREGVVLNRPPKPGKGSLVNCGMRKEVRIDKQLQSGLRVTVKLNKTQNQESKLYKGVVVAPHVPRTEAGLYWGYTVRLASCLSAVFTEGPHQGGYDLTVGTSERGNTVEQTTLSPFKHLLVVFGGLHGLEASVDADQNLDVTDPSLLFDLYLNTCPGQGSRTIRTEEAILISMATLQPKIAAAF
;
A
#
# COMPACT_ATOMS: atom_id res chain seq x y z
N MET A 1 -15.93 -22.17 -31.56
CA MET A 1 -15.40 -20.93 -30.95
C MET A 1 -15.72 -20.98 -29.47
N SER A 2 -14.71 -20.94 -28.59
CA SER A 2 -14.97 -20.76 -27.15
C SER A 2 -15.57 -19.38 -26.93
N ARG A 3 -16.57 -19.27 -26.05
CA ARG A 3 -17.10 -17.96 -25.65
C ARG A 3 -16.02 -17.23 -24.84
N LYS A 4 -15.77 -15.96 -25.15
CA LYS A 4 -14.91 -15.10 -24.32
C LYS A 4 -15.53 -14.99 -22.92
N VAL A 5 -14.69 -15.03 -21.89
CA VAL A 5 -15.11 -14.96 -20.49
C VAL A 5 -15.49 -13.51 -20.10
N HIS A 6 -14.78 -12.52 -20.64
CA HIS A 6 -15.01 -11.10 -20.37
C HIS A 6 -15.96 -10.47 -21.39
N ALA A 7 -16.58 -9.34 -21.01
CA ALA A 7 -17.41 -8.54 -21.89
C ALA A 7 -16.55 -7.65 -22.80
N SER A 8 -16.95 -7.44 -24.06
CA SER A 8 -16.18 -6.63 -25.02
C SER A 8 -15.90 -5.20 -24.54
N ARG A 9 -16.79 -4.63 -23.71
CA ARG A 9 -16.63 -3.28 -23.15
C ARG A 9 -15.42 -3.11 -22.21
N THR A 10 -14.78 -4.20 -21.80
CA THR A 10 -13.57 -4.17 -20.96
C THR A 10 -12.28 -4.44 -21.75
N GLU A 11 -12.36 -4.63 -23.07
CA GLU A 11 -11.19 -4.84 -23.92
C GLU A 11 -10.40 -3.52 -24.06
N GLY A 12 -9.07 -3.56 -23.89
CA GLY A 12 -8.18 -2.42 -24.10
C GLY A 12 -8.20 -1.33 -23.01
N VAL A 13 -8.87 -1.56 -21.88
CA VAL A 13 -8.96 -0.63 -20.74
C VAL A 13 -8.32 -1.20 -19.45
N ASP A 14 -7.48 -2.23 -19.59
CA ASP A 14 -6.84 -2.97 -18.49
C ASP A 14 -5.51 -2.36 -18.01
N LYS A 15 -4.84 -1.58 -18.87
CA LYS A 15 -3.55 -0.96 -18.53
C LYS A 15 -3.72 0.23 -17.59
N ASN A 16 -2.97 0.23 -16.49
CA ASN A 16 -3.02 1.29 -15.49
C ASN A 16 -1.61 1.77 -15.10
N VAL A 17 -1.25 2.96 -15.56
CA VAL A 17 0.06 3.60 -15.31
C VAL A 17 0.35 3.78 -13.81
N TRP A 18 -0.69 3.95 -12.99
CA TRP A 18 -0.54 4.18 -11.55
C TRP A 18 -0.01 2.96 -10.82
N VAL A 19 -0.38 1.75 -11.26
CA VAL A 19 0.07 0.49 -10.65
C VAL A 19 1.57 0.34 -10.84
N GLU A 20 2.05 0.54 -12.07
CA GLU A 20 3.46 0.39 -12.43
C GLU A 20 4.37 1.36 -11.65
N PHE A 21 4.10 2.67 -11.71
CA PHE A 21 4.97 3.66 -11.05
C PHE A 21 4.85 3.65 -9.53
N THR A 22 3.70 3.24 -8.97
CA THR A 22 3.55 3.05 -7.51
C THR A 22 4.42 1.89 -7.04
N GLN A 23 4.39 0.75 -7.74
CA GLN A 23 5.22 -0.41 -7.41
C GLN A 23 6.71 -0.05 -7.52
N LEU A 24 7.11 0.59 -8.62
CA LEU A 24 8.50 0.97 -8.84
C LEU A 24 9.02 1.96 -7.78
N ALA A 25 8.20 2.93 -7.35
CA ALA A 25 8.56 3.83 -6.27
C ALA A 25 8.77 3.09 -4.93
N ALA A 26 7.94 2.08 -4.65
CA ALA A 26 8.03 1.27 -3.43
C ALA A 26 9.30 0.40 -3.41
N ASP A 27 9.59 -0.31 -4.52
CA ASP A 27 10.77 -1.17 -4.66
C ASP A 27 12.09 -0.41 -4.44
N TYR A 28 12.12 0.86 -4.81
CA TYR A 28 13.29 1.73 -4.72
C TYR A 28 13.30 2.65 -3.50
N LYS A 29 12.26 2.61 -2.64
CA LYS A 29 12.08 3.50 -1.47
C LYS A 29 12.29 4.98 -1.84
N ALA A 30 11.77 5.34 -3.01
CA ALA A 30 11.92 6.66 -3.59
C ALA A 30 11.08 7.70 -2.84
N VAL A 31 11.53 8.95 -2.83
CA VAL A 31 10.68 10.07 -2.40
C VAL A 31 9.57 10.22 -3.44
N ASN A 32 8.32 10.07 -3.02
CA ASN A 32 7.18 10.06 -3.93
C ASN A 32 6.59 11.46 -4.12
N LEU A 33 6.94 12.10 -5.23
CA LEU A 33 6.31 13.31 -5.74
C LEU A 33 5.35 13.01 -6.90
N GLY A 34 5.03 11.75 -7.17
CA GLY A 34 4.13 11.35 -8.27
C GLY A 34 2.66 11.32 -7.85
N GLN A 35 2.36 10.71 -6.70
CA GLN A 35 0.98 10.50 -6.24
C GLN A 35 0.30 11.79 -5.77
N GLY A 36 -0.94 11.98 -6.23
CA GLY A 36 -1.72 13.21 -6.10
C GLY A 36 -2.58 13.33 -4.85
N PHE A 37 -2.02 13.05 -3.67
CA PHE A 37 -2.68 13.27 -2.39
C PHE A 37 -1.80 14.03 -1.40
N PRO A 38 -2.41 14.76 -0.45
CA PRO A 38 -1.70 15.39 0.67
C PRO A 38 -1.10 14.33 1.60
N ASP A 39 0.18 14.48 1.94
CA ASP A 39 0.83 13.66 3.00
C ASP A 39 0.80 14.39 4.36
N PHE A 40 -0.20 15.26 4.56
CA PHE A 40 -0.53 15.92 5.84
C PHE A 40 -2.00 15.67 6.18
N SER A 41 -2.36 15.81 7.45
CA SER A 41 -3.75 15.55 7.89
C SER A 41 -4.74 16.59 7.33
N PRO A 42 -5.99 16.18 7.02
CA PRO A 42 -7.09 17.12 6.79
C PRO A 42 -7.24 18.11 7.95
N PRO A 43 -7.86 19.29 7.72
CA PRO A 43 -8.03 20.29 8.77
C PRO A 43 -8.85 19.73 9.96
N GLU A 44 -8.60 20.24 11.16
CA GLU A 44 -9.18 19.68 12.39
C GLU A 44 -10.71 19.62 12.36
N PHE A 45 -11.37 20.71 11.94
CA PHE A 45 -12.84 20.78 11.89
C PHE A 45 -13.48 19.65 11.05
N ILE A 46 -12.85 19.24 9.94
CA ILE A 46 -13.42 18.18 9.10
C ILE A 46 -13.20 16.81 9.77
N ARG A 47 -12.04 16.61 10.38
CA ARG A 47 -11.73 15.37 11.12
C ARG A 47 -12.67 15.18 12.30
N GLU A 48 -12.94 16.25 13.06
CA GLU A 48 -13.91 16.26 14.15
C GLU A 48 -15.31 15.96 13.63
N ALA A 49 -15.74 16.61 12.54
CA ALA A 49 -17.03 16.35 11.94
C ALA A 49 -17.22 14.87 11.57
N PHE A 50 -16.17 14.20 11.06
CA PHE A 50 -16.26 12.77 10.76
C PHE A 50 -16.25 11.90 12.02
N CYS A 51 -15.41 12.21 13.01
CA CYS A 51 -15.42 11.52 14.30
C CYS A 51 -16.80 11.59 14.97
N ASP A 52 -17.43 12.77 14.94
CA ASP A 52 -18.75 12.99 15.50
C ASP A 52 -19.83 12.25 14.71
N ALA A 53 -19.77 12.25 13.37
CA ALA A 53 -20.70 11.48 12.55
C ALA A 53 -20.63 9.99 12.88
N VAL A 54 -19.41 9.44 13.06
CA VAL A 54 -19.23 8.04 13.49
C VAL A 54 -19.74 7.79 14.91
N LYS A 55 -19.80 8.81 15.77
CA LYS A 55 -20.37 8.73 17.13
C LYS A 55 -21.87 9.07 17.17
N GLY A 56 -22.47 9.54 16.07
CA GLY A 56 -23.81 10.13 15.98
C GLY A 56 -24.99 9.15 16.13
N GLY A 57 -24.77 8.00 16.77
CA GLY A 57 -25.78 6.98 17.01
C GLY A 57 -26.08 6.08 15.81
N PRO A 58 -27.03 5.14 15.95
CA PRO A 58 -27.25 4.08 14.96
C PRO A 58 -27.50 4.57 13.54
N ALA A 59 -28.22 5.69 13.38
CA ALA A 59 -28.62 6.22 12.07
C ALA A 59 -27.41 6.54 11.16
N MET A 60 -26.28 6.97 11.72
CA MET A 60 -25.08 7.30 10.95
C MET A 60 -24.36 6.07 10.37
N HIS A 61 -24.69 4.88 10.88
CA HIS A 61 -24.17 3.60 10.41
C HIS A 61 -25.13 2.88 9.45
N GLN A 62 -26.34 3.40 9.24
CA GLN A 62 -27.34 2.83 8.34
C GLN A 62 -27.42 3.58 7.01
N TYR A 63 -28.20 3.03 6.08
CA TYR A 63 -28.47 3.67 4.80
C TYR A 63 -29.10 5.06 4.98
N THR A 64 -28.68 5.99 4.12
CA THR A 64 -29.32 7.28 3.93
C THR A 64 -30.03 7.32 2.56
N ARG A 65 -30.52 8.49 2.14
CA ARG A 65 -31.12 8.65 0.81
C ARG A 65 -30.12 8.24 -0.28
N ALA A 66 -30.58 7.39 -1.21
CA ALA A 66 -29.78 6.81 -2.31
C ALA A 66 -28.92 7.85 -3.06
N PHE A 67 -29.55 8.93 -3.54
CA PHE A 67 -28.88 9.95 -4.35
C PHE A 67 -28.11 11.01 -3.56
N GLY A 68 -27.94 10.80 -2.25
CA GLY A 68 -27.14 11.66 -1.38
C GLY A 68 -27.81 11.99 -0.05
N HIS A 69 -26.99 12.05 0.99
CA HIS A 69 -27.38 12.39 2.36
C HIS A 69 -28.09 13.75 2.40
N PRO A 70 -29.29 13.88 2.98
CA PRO A 70 -30.08 15.12 2.89
C PRO A 70 -29.37 16.40 3.36
N PRO A 71 -28.65 16.43 4.52
CA PRO A 71 -27.81 17.57 4.90
C PRO A 71 -26.78 17.95 3.83
N LEU A 72 -26.08 16.96 3.27
CA LEU A 72 -25.05 17.19 2.26
C LEU A 72 -25.63 17.83 0.99
N VAL A 73 -26.67 17.25 0.40
CA VAL A 73 -27.24 17.80 -0.84
C VAL A 73 -27.83 19.20 -0.62
N LYS A 74 -28.40 19.49 0.56
CA LYS A 74 -28.91 20.82 0.90
C LYS A 74 -27.79 21.86 0.96
N ILE A 75 -26.69 21.57 1.66
CA ILE A 75 -25.60 22.54 1.75
C ILE A 75 -24.88 22.70 0.42
N LEU A 76 -24.68 21.63 -0.37
CA LEU A 76 -24.12 21.72 -1.71
C LEU A 76 -24.99 22.62 -2.60
N ALA A 77 -26.30 22.40 -2.63
CA ALA A 77 -27.23 23.23 -3.39
C ALA A 77 -27.14 24.70 -2.98
N LYS A 78 -27.20 24.99 -1.67
CA LYS A 78 -27.11 26.36 -1.14
C LYS A 78 -25.77 27.02 -1.47
N PHE A 79 -24.67 26.30 -1.27
CA PHE A 79 -23.31 26.80 -1.51
C PHE A 79 -23.09 27.09 -2.98
N PHE A 80 -23.36 26.12 -3.85
CA PHE A 80 -23.10 26.26 -5.27
C PHE A 80 -24.07 27.22 -5.95
N SER A 81 -25.33 27.34 -5.48
CA SER A 81 -26.27 28.37 -6.00
C SER A 81 -25.70 29.78 -5.84
N ARG A 82 -25.02 30.06 -4.70
CA ARG A 82 -24.33 31.34 -4.46
C ARG A 82 -23.20 31.59 -5.47
N ILE A 83 -22.51 30.55 -5.91
CA ILE A 83 -21.38 30.65 -6.86
C ILE A 83 -21.88 30.85 -8.28
N VAL A 84 -22.84 30.04 -8.73
CA VAL A 84 -23.31 30.04 -10.12
C VAL A 84 -24.37 31.10 -10.41
N GLY A 85 -24.91 31.75 -9.36
CA GLY A 85 -25.88 32.83 -9.48
C GLY A 85 -27.30 32.37 -9.84
N HIS A 86 -27.62 31.09 -9.71
CA HIS A 86 -28.95 30.53 -9.92
C HIS A 86 -29.26 29.42 -8.91
N GLU A 87 -30.53 29.12 -8.74
CA GLU A 87 -30.99 28.10 -7.79
C GLU A 87 -30.70 26.68 -8.30
N ILE A 88 -30.12 25.87 -7.42
CA ILE A 88 -29.87 24.43 -7.60
C ILE A 88 -30.83 23.68 -6.68
N ASP A 89 -31.62 22.75 -7.22
CA ASP A 89 -32.49 21.91 -6.41
C ASP A 89 -31.69 20.76 -5.76
N PRO A 90 -31.68 20.62 -4.43
CA PRO A 90 -30.89 19.60 -3.74
C PRO A 90 -31.34 18.16 -4.03
N LEU A 91 -32.59 17.95 -4.44
CA LEU A 91 -33.13 16.63 -4.72
C LEU A 91 -33.03 16.27 -6.19
N GLU A 92 -33.22 17.23 -7.09
CA GLU A 92 -33.30 17.04 -8.54
C GLU A 92 -31.97 17.24 -9.26
N ASP A 93 -31.21 18.28 -8.90
CA ASP A 93 -30.03 18.75 -9.63
C ASP A 93 -28.69 18.21 -9.09
N ILE A 94 -28.74 17.47 -7.97
CA ILE A 94 -27.53 16.93 -7.31
C ILE A 94 -27.60 15.41 -7.21
N LEU A 95 -26.46 14.77 -7.50
CA LEU A 95 -26.17 13.38 -7.17
C LEU A 95 -24.86 13.29 -6.39
N VAL A 96 -24.91 12.74 -5.17
CA VAL A 96 -23.70 12.40 -4.41
C VAL A 96 -23.14 11.06 -4.90
N THR A 97 -21.81 10.98 -4.97
CA THR A 97 -21.09 9.89 -5.64
C THR A 97 -19.87 9.42 -4.84
N VAL A 98 -19.34 8.24 -5.18
CA VAL A 98 -18.08 7.71 -4.61
C VAL A 98 -16.86 8.43 -5.19
N GLY A 99 -16.70 9.68 -4.77
CA GLY A 99 -15.74 10.63 -5.32
C GLY A 99 -16.11 11.06 -6.74
N ALA A 100 -15.36 12.03 -7.26
CA ALA A 100 -15.53 12.51 -8.65
C ALA A 100 -15.39 11.40 -9.70
N TYR A 101 -14.62 10.35 -9.41
CA TYR A 101 -14.46 9.19 -10.28
C TYR A 101 -15.80 8.51 -10.62
N GLN A 102 -16.68 8.33 -9.62
CA GLN A 102 -17.99 7.73 -9.89
C GLN A 102 -18.96 8.73 -10.52
N ALA A 103 -18.82 10.03 -10.25
CA ALA A 103 -19.56 11.05 -10.99
C ALA A 103 -19.23 11.03 -12.49
N LEU A 104 -17.94 10.98 -12.84
CA LEU A 104 -17.47 10.82 -14.23
C LEU A 104 -18.01 9.53 -14.83
N PHE A 105 -17.81 8.39 -14.16
CA PHE A 105 -18.31 7.10 -14.64
C PHE A 105 -19.82 7.12 -14.90
N SER A 106 -20.61 7.65 -13.97
CA SER A 106 -22.05 7.78 -14.14
C SER A 106 -22.41 8.71 -15.29
N ALA A 107 -21.68 9.81 -15.51
CA ALA A 107 -21.92 10.71 -16.64
C ALA A 107 -21.69 10.00 -17.97
N PHE A 108 -20.54 9.31 -18.13
CA PHE A 108 -20.24 8.59 -19.36
C PHE A 108 -21.24 7.46 -19.62
N GLN A 109 -21.49 6.60 -18.63
CA GLN A 109 -22.42 5.47 -18.79
C GLN A 109 -23.89 5.89 -18.99
N ALA A 110 -24.28 7.08 -18.54
CA ALA A 110 -25.66 7.54 -18.64
C ALA A 110 -25.96 8.26 -19.96
N LEU A 111 -24.94 8.79 -20.64
CA LEU A 111 -25.12 9.82 -21.67
C LEU A 111 -24.33 9.58 -22.96
N ILE A 112 -23.44 8.58 -22.98
CA ILE A 112 -22.69 8.17 -24.16
C ILE A 112 -23.23 6.82 -24.61
N ASP A 113 -23.66 6.75 -25.86
CA ASP A 113 -24.06 5.50 -26.52
C ASP A 113 -22.92 4.98 -27.43
N GLU A 114 -23.14 3.78 -27.99
CA GLU A 114 -22.27 3.22 -29.01
C GLU A 114 -22.06 4.20 -30.18
N ASP A 115 -20.80 4.34 -30.62
CA ASP A 115 -20.36 5.20 -31.70
C ASP A 115 -20.45 6.73 -31.46
N ASP A 116 -20.97 7.20 -30.33
CA ASP A 116 -20.93 8.62 -29.95
C ASP A 116 -19.48 9.10 -29.80
N GLU A 117 -19.18 10.28 -30.33
CA GLU A 117 -17.86 10.90 -30.22
C GLU A 117 -17.79 11.80 -28.97
N VAL A 118 -16.73 11.64 -28.18
CA VAL A 118 -16.46 12.48 -27.00
C VAL A 118 -15.14 13.21 -27.19
N ILE A 119 -15.19 14.54 -27.24
CA ILE A 119 -14.00 15.37 -27.32
C ILE A 119 -13.29 15.37 -25.96
N ILE A 120 -12.00 15.00 -25.95
CA ILE A 120 -11.15 14.98 -24.77
C ILE A 120 -9.99 15.97 -25.00
N VAL A 121 -9.87 16.97 -24.12
CA VAL A 121 -8.78 17.94 -24.18
C VAL A 121 -7.53 17.40 -23.48
N GLU A 122 -6.40 17.35 -24.20
CA GLU A 122 -5.13 16.87 -23.67
C GLU A 122 -4.24 18.00 -23.11
N PRO A 123 -3.46 17.76 -22.05
CA PRO A 123 -3.39 16.50 -21.32
C PRO A 123 -4.65 16.28 -20.46
N PHE A 124 -5.18 15.06 -20.48
CA PHE A 124 -6.41 14.70 -19.77
C PHE A 124 -6.12 13.88 -18.54
N PHE A 125 -7.02 13.91 -17.55
CA PHE A 125 -6.97 12.93 -16.48
C PHE A 125 -7.29 11.54 -17.03
N ASP A 126 -6.42 10.58 -16.78
CA ASP A 126 -6.27 9.33 -17.54
C ASP A 126 -7.55 8.50 -17.67
N CYS A 127 -8.49 8.62 -16.73
CA CYS A 127 -9.71 7.82 -16.74
C CYS A 127 -10.77 8.26 -17.77
N TYR A 128 -10.66 9.44 -18.39
CA TYR A 128 -11.67 9.88 -19.36
C TYR A 128 -11.70 8.95 -20.57
N GLN A 129 -10.53 8.60 -21.12
CA GLN A 129 -10.41 7.71 -22.28
C GLN A 129 -11.02 6.32 -22.05
N PRO A 130 -10.66 5.56 -21.00
CA PRO A 130 -11.24 4.24 -20.80
C PRO A 130 -12.73 4.30 -20.44
N MET A 131 -13.22 5.36 -19.79
CA MET A 131 -14.66 5.50 -19.50
C MET A 131 -15.49 5.76 -20.75
N VAL A 132 -14.97 6.54 -21.71
CA VAL A 132 -15.61 6.74 -23.03
C VAL A 132 -15.67 5.41 -23.78
N VAL A 133 -14.54 4.69 -23.87
CA VAL A 133 -14.48 3.39 -24.56
C VAL A 133 -15.40 2.36 -23.91
N MET A 134 -15.45 2.29 -22.58
CA MET A 134 -16.30 1.36 -21.85
C MET A 134 -17.80 1.64 -22.04
N ALA A 135 -18.18 2.87 -22.41
CA ALA A 135 -19.55 3.24 -22.77
C ALA A 135 -19.90 2.95 -24.25
N GLY A 136 -18.94 2.48 -25.07
CA GLY A 136 -19.12 2.30 -26.51
C GLY A 136 -18.77 3.54 -27.35
N GLY A 137 -18.39 4.64 -26.69
CA GLY A 137 -18.04 5.89 -27.36
C GLY A 137 -16.64 5.89 -27.97
N LYS A 138 -16.40 6.88 -28.84
CA LYS A 138 -15.13 7.13 -29.53
C LYS A 138 -14.47 8.40 -28.97
N PRO A 139 -13.32 8.30 -28.28
CA PRO A 139 -12.59 9.47 -27.84
C PRO A 139 -11.98 10.22 -29.04
N VAL A 140 -12.21 11.53 -29.10
CA VAL A 140 -11.64 12.44 -30.11
C VAL A 140 -10.74 13.43 -29.40
N TYR A 141 -9.44 13.38 -29.68
CA TYR A 141 -8.45 14.15 -28.91
C TYR A 141 -8.15 15.52 -29.52
N ILE A 142 -7.95 16.51 -28.65
CA ILE A 142 -7.42 17.83 -28.99
C ILE A 142 -6.38 18.28 -27.95
N PRO A 143 -5.11 18.50 -28.32
CA PRO A 143 -4.09 18.93 -27.39
C PRO A 143 -4.10 20.44 -27.16
N LEU A 144 -3.92 20.84 -25.90
CA LEU A 144 -3.45 22.16 -25.56
C LEU A 144 -2.02 22.33 -26.08
N ARG A 145 -1.73 23.50 -26.66
CA ARG A 145 -0.43 23.82 -27.24
C ARG A 145 0.11 25.13 -26.69
N PRO A 146 1.43 25.28 -26.48
CA PRO A 146 2.01 26.57 -26.15
C PRO A 146 1.67 27.66 -27.18
N CYS A 147 1.42 28.89 -26.71
CA CYS A 147 0.91 30.00 -27.52
C CYS A 147 1.84 30.48 -28.65
N GLU A 148 3.16 30.21 -28.57
CA GLU A 148 4.12 30.51 -29.64
C GLU A 148 5.24 29.44 -29.70
N GLU A 149 5.60 29.01 -30.91
CA GLU A 149 6.83 28.23 -31.13
C GLU A 149 8.05 29.14 -30.93
N GLY A 150 8.78 28.95 -29.83
CA GLY A 150 10.06 29.63 -29.55
C GLY A 150 10.05 30.66 -28.43
N SER A 151 8.89 30.98 -27.85
CA SER A 151 8.82 31.75 -26.60
C SER A 151 9.07 30.84 -25.38
N ALA A 152 9.57 31.42 -24.29
CA ALA A 152 9.73 30.67 -23.05
C ALA A 152 8.35 30.35 -22.48
N VAL A 153 7.98 29.08 -22.46
CA VAL A 153 6.76 28.59 -21.77
C VAL A 153 7.03 28.62 -20.27
N LEU A 154 6.45 29.59 -19.57
CA LEU A 154 6.75 29.85 -18.15
C LEU A 154 5.60 29.42 -17.25
N SER A 155 4.37 29.41 -17.75
CA SER A 155 3.14 29.14 -17.00
C SER A 155 2.21 28.18 -17.74
N SER A 156 1.34 27.51 -16.99
CA SER A 156 0.23 26.74 -17.55
C SER A 156 -0.74 27.60 -18.37
N GLY A 157 -0.77 28.91 -18.11
CA GLY A 157 -1.59 29.88 -18.86
C GLY A 157 -1.10 30.14 -20.28
N ASP A 158 0.14 29.78 -20.59
CA ASP A 158 0.73 29.87 -21.93
C ASP A 158 0.29 28.71 -22.84
N TRP A 159 -0.34 27.69 -22.28
CA TRP A 159 -0.93 26.57 -23.03
C TRP A 159 -2.36 26.92 -23.39
N VAL A 160 -2.65 26.96 -24.68
CA VAL A 160 -3.91 27.45 -25.23
C VAL A 160 -4.64 26.35 -26.00
N LEU A 161 -5.97 26.43 -25.99
CA LEU A 161 -6.83 25.60 -26.82
C LEU A 161 -7.12 26.33 -28.14
N SER A 162 -6.78 25.73 -29.27
CA SER A 162 -7.07 26.31 -30.58
C SER A 162 -8.57 26.23 -30.90
N ALA A 163 -9.20 27.38 -31.14
CA ALA A 163 -10.61 27.44 -31.53
C ALA A 163 -10.89 26.77 -32.87
N GLU A 164 -9.98 26.94 -33.83
CA GLU A 164 -10.07 26.35 -35.16
C GLU A 164 -9.92 24.83 -35.10
N GLU A 165 -8.94 24.34 -34.35
CA GLU A 165 -8.75 22.90 -34.15
C GLU A 165 -9.94 22.30 -33.42
N LEU A 166 -10.43 22.95 -32.35
CA LEU A 166 -11.59 22.48 -31.60
C LEU A 166 -12.83 22.37 -32.46
N ALA A 167 -13.12 23.40 -33.27
CA ALA A 167 -14.25 23.38 -34.20
C ALA A 167 -14.13 22.25 -35.22
N SER A 168 -12.90 21.92 -35.67
CA SER A 168 -12.66 20.83 -36.62
C SER A 168 -12.91 19.43 -36.05
N LYS A 169 -12.91 19.27 -34.72
CA LYS A 169 -13.20 17.99 -34.06
C LYS A 169 -14.69 17.67 -33.94
N VAL A 170 -15.57 18.65 -34.18
CA VAL A 170 -17.01 18.46 -34.06
C VAL A 170 -17.58 17.82 -35.34
N THR A 171 -18.29 16.72 -35.16
CA THR A 171 -19.02 16.01 -36.21
C THR A 171 -20.47 15.81 -35.78
N PRO A 172 -21.37 15.32 -36.66
CA PRO A 172 -22.73 14.94 -36.27
C PRO A 172 -22.82 13.84 -35.20
N ARG A 173 -21.72 13.11 -34.93
CA ARG A 173 -21.65 12.10 -33.87
C ARG A 173 -21.12 12.66 -32.54
N THR A 174 -20.63 13.90 -32.51
CA THR A 174 -20.12 14.48 -31.28
C THR A 174 -21.24 14.63 -30.27
N LYS A 175 -21.12 13.95 -29.14
CA LYS A 175 -22.11 13.94 -28.06
C LYS A 175 -21.72 14.88 -26.92
N ALA A 176 -20.44 14.89 -26.57
CA ALA A 176 -19.96 15.62 -25.41
C ALA A 176 -18.52 16.11 -25.60
N ILE A 177 -18.17 17.14 -24.82
CA ILE A 177 -16.79 17.52 -24.52
C ILE A 177 -16.51 17.35 -23.03
N VAL A 178 -15.35 16.80 -22.71
CA VAL A 178 -14.82 16.74 -21.34
C VAL A 178 -13.74 17.79 -21.17
N ILE A 179 -13.93 18.65 -20.17
CA ILE A 179 -12.93 19.65 -19.76
C ILE A 179 -12.56 19.45 -18.30
N ASN A 180 -11.31 19.77 -17.96
CA ASN A 180 -10.81 19.71 -16.59
C ASN A 180 -10.13 21.02 -16.23
N THR A 181 -10.72 21.76 -15.30
CA THR A 181 -10.21 23.07 -14.86
C THR A 181 -10.44 23.25 -13.35
N PRO A 182 -9.39 23.55 -12.55
CA PRO A 182 -7.98 23.53 -12.91
C PRO A 182 -7.48 22.14 -13.38
N ASN A 183 -6.68 22.11 -14.45
CA ASN A 183 -6.27 20.89 -15.15
C ASN A 183 -5.26 20.04 -14.35
N ASN A 184 -5.44 18.73 -14.35
CA ASN A 184 -4.41 17.74 -14.02
C ASN A 184 -4.06 16.96 -15.29
N PRO A 185 -2.78 16.97 -15.74
CA PRO A 185 -1.56 17.27 -14.99
C PRO A 185 -0.99 18.70 -15.08
N LEU A 186 -1.49 19.55 -15.97
CA LEU A 186 -0.82 20.80 -16.38
C LEU A 186 -0.91 21.92 -15.33
N GLY A 187 -1.99 21.96 -14.55
CA GLY A 187 -2.29 23.05 -13.62
C GLY A 187 -2.90 24.29 -14.27
N LYS A 188 -3.34 24.20 -15.54
CA LYS A 188 -4.01 25.29 -16.25
C LYS A 188 -5.35 25.63 -15.62
N VAL A 189 -5.61 26.92 -15.42
CA VAL A 189 -6.94 27.44 -15.09
C VAL A 189 -7.50 28.06 -16.37
N TYR A 190 -8.64 27.55 -16.85
CA TYR A 190 -9.21 28.05 -18.10
C TYR A 190 -9.70 29.48 -17.93
N LYS A 191 -9.35 30.33 -18.90
CA LYS A 191 -9.80 31.73 -18.92
C LYS A 191 -11.25 31.80 -19.38
N LEU A 192 -11.92 32.91 -19.07
CA LEU A 192 -13.32 33.13 -19.44
C LEU A 192 -13.51 33.02 -20.97
N GLU A 193 -12.58 33.54 -21.74
CA GLU A 193 -12.62 33.53 -23.21
C GLU A 193 -12.52 32.10 -23.76
N GLU A 194 -11.70 31.25 -23.13
CA GLU A 194 -11.58 29.84 -23.50
C GLU A 194 -12.86 29.06 -23.16
N LEU A 195 -13.45 29.32 -22.00
CA LEU A 195 -14.72 28.71 -21.60
C LEU A 195 -15.88 29.20 -22.48
N GLN A 196 -15.89 30.47 -22.88
CA GLN A 196 -16.89 31.02 -23.79
C GLN A 196 -16.82 30.36 -25.17
N MET A 197 -15.60 30.17 -25.70
CA MET A 197 -15.39 29.44 -26.96
C MET A 197 -15.95 28.01 -26.90
N ILE A 198 -15.70 27.28 -25.80
CA ILE A 198 -16.25 25.93 -25.58
C ILE A 198 -17.77 25.99 -25.46
N ALA A 199 -18.30 26.97 -24.73
CA ALA A 199 -19.74 27.15 -24.54
C ALA A 199 -20.46 27.42 -25.87
N ASP A 200 -19.92 28.32 -26.70
CA ASP A 200 -20.47 28.65 -28.01
C ASP A 200 -20.56 27.42 -28.91
N LEU A 201 -19.53 26.57 -28.89
CA LEU A 201 -19.50 25.31 -29.63
C LEU A 201 -20.57 24.33 -29.11
N CYS A 202 -20.64 24.14 -27.79
CA CYS A 202 -21.63 23.26 -27.16
C CYS A 202 -23.07 23.71 -27.47
N ILE A 203 -23.34 25.01 -27.45
CA ILE A 203 -24.66 25.55 -27.77
C ILE A 203 -24.96 25.37 -29.26
N LYS A 204 -24.02 25.71 -30.14
CA LYS A 204 -24.19 25.64 -31.60
C LYS A 204 -24.48 24.21 -32.09
N HIS A 205 -23.82 23.22 -31.50
CA HIS A 205 -23.87 21.82 -31.94
C HIS A 205 -24.67 20.90 -31.02
N ASP A 206 -25.36 21.48 -30.05
CA ASP A 206 -26.13 20.77 -29.02
C ASP A 206 -25.35 19.71 -28.22
N LEU A 207 -24.11 20.03 -27.86
CA LEU A 207 -23.22 19.13 -27.13
C LEU A 207 -23.42 19.25 -25.62
N LEU A 208 -23.16 18.16 -24.92
CA LEU A 208 -23.00 18.14 -23.47
C LEU A 208 -21.58 18.56 -23.06
N CYS A 209 -21.44 19.19 -21.89
CA CYS A 209 -20.15 19.52 -21.29
C CYS A 209 -19.98 18.79 -19.96
N PHE A 210 -18.97 17.93 -19.85
CA PHE A 210 -18.57 17.29 -18.60
C PHE A 210 -17.40 18.10 -18.03
N SER A 211 -17.70 18.93 -17.02
CA SER A 211 -16.72 19.82 -16.38
C SER A 211 -16.21 19.19 -15.09
N ASP A 212 -15.01 18.60 -15.14
CA ASP A 212 -14.30 18.11 -13.97
C ASP A 212 -13.60 19.26 -13.26
N GLU A 213 -14.14 19.68 -12.11
CA GLU A 213 -13.73 20.87 -11.38
C GLU A 213 -13.24 20.53 -9.95
N VAL A 214 -12.69 19.33 -9.75
CA VAL A 214 -12.26 18.89 -8.40
C VAL A 214 -11.22 19.78 -7.73
N TYR A 215 -10.48 20.59 -8.50
CA TYR A 215 -9.47 21.52 -7.99
C TYR A 215 -9.96 22.97 -7.89
N GLU A 216 -11.27 23.23 -7.96
CA GLU A 216 -11.88 24.59 -8.03
C GLU A 216 -11.38 25.60 -6.96
N TRP A 217 -10.99 25.12 -5.78
CA TRP A 217 -10.51 25.95 -4.66
C TRP A 217 -9.01 26.27 -4.70
N LEU A 218 -8.31 25.77 -5.71
CA LEU A 218 -6.85 25.73 -5.76
C LEU A 218 -6.36 26.54 -6.94
N THR A 219 -6.51 27.85 -6.88
CA THR A 219 -5.95 28.78 -7.84
C THR A 219 -4.86 29.65 -7.22
N TYR A 220 -3.93 30.13 -8.05
CA TYR A 220 -2.75 30.90 -7.64
C TYR A 220 -2.61 32.15 -8.50
N ASP A 221 -1.77 33.10 -8.06
CA ASP A 221 -1.40 34.31 -8.82
C ASP A 221 -2.58 35.17 -9.32
N GLY A 222 -3.72 35.10 -8.63
CA GLY A 222 -4.92 35.84 -9.03
C GLY A 222 -5.75 35.16 -10.13
N ALA A 223 -5.36 33.98 -10.61
CA ALA A 223 -6.19 33.16 -11.48
C ALA A 223 -7.52 32.85 -10.78
N LYS A 224 -8.62 32.92 -11.55
CA LYS A 224 -9.98 32.73 -11.04
C LYS A 224 -10.59 31.49 -11.67
N HIS A 225 -11.10 30.60 -10.83
CA HIS A 225 -11.92 29.49 -11.31
C HIS A 225 -13.28 30.01 -11.76
N VAL A 226 -13.63 29.73 -13.00
CA VAL A 226 -14.95 30.05 -13.59
C VAL A 226 -15.62 28.74 -13.94
N LYS A 227 -16.85 28.54 -13.46
CA LYS A 227 -17.63 27.35 -13.79
C LYS A 227 -18.28 27.56 -15.14
N ILE A 228 -18.05 26.68 -16.12
CA ILE A 228 -18.68 26.83 -17.43
C ILE A 228 -20.21 26.78 -17.36
N ALA A 229 -20.76 26.06 -16.35
CA ALA A 229 -22.19 26.01 -16.07
C ALA A 229 -22.82 27.36 -15.66
N SER A 230 -22.03 28.37 -15.28
CA SER A 230 -22.54 29.73 -15.01
C SER A 230 -22.60 30.61 -16.26
N LEU A 231 -22.08 30.15 -17.40
CA LEU A 231 -22.20 30.88 -18.66
C LEU A 231 -23.62 30.76 -19.25
N PRO A 232 -24.11 31.78 -19.96
CA PRO A 232 -25.44 31.74 -20.58
C PRO A 232 -25.62 30.52 -21.49
N GLY A 233 -26.72 29.78 -21.32
CA GLY A 233 -27.06 28.61 -22.15
C GLY A 233 -26.29 27.32 -21.83
N MET A 234 -25.42 27.33 -20.81
CA MET A 234 -24.63 26.15 -20.43
C MET A 234 -25.24 25.34 -19.29
N ARG A 235 -26.13 25.92 -18.47
CA ARG A 235 -26.75 25.23 -17.33
C ARG A 235 -27.45 23.94 -17.74
N GLU A 236 -28.18 23.96 -18.84
CA GLU A 236 -29.04 22.87 -19.30
C GLU A 236 -28.23 21.66 -19.80
N ARG A 237 -26.97 21.90 -20.20
CA ARG A 237 -26.10 20.94 -20.91
C ARG A 237 -24.79 20.63 -20.20
N THR A 238 -24.59 21.11 -18.97
CA THR A 238 -23.34 20.92 -18.23
C THR A 238 -23.52 20.02 -17.01
N ILE A 239 -22.58 19.11 -16.80
CA ILE A 239 -22.41 18.36 -15.56
C ILE A 239 -21.14 18.87 -14.90
N THR A 240 -21.28 19.53 -13.75
CA THR A 240 -20.16 20.00 -12.94
C THR A 240 -19.84 18.95 -11.89
N ILE A 241 -18.59 18.50 -11.86
CA ILE A 241 -18.13 17.41 -10.99
C ILE A 241 -17.18 17.95 -9.94
N GLY A 242 -17.42 17.60 -8.67
CA GLY A 242 -16.57 18.01 -7.54
C GLY A 242 -16.17 16.87 -6.61
N SER A 243 -15.21 17.13 -5.73
CA SER A 243 -14.66 16.13 -4.81
C SER A 243 -14.34 16.69 -3.43
N ALA A 244 -14.95 16.14 -2.39
CA ALA A 244 -14.62 16.44 -1.00
C ALA A 244 -13.14 16.13 -0.69
N GLY A 245 -12.60 15.08 -1.31
CA GLY A 245 -11.22 14.67 -1.10
C GLY A 245 -10.20 15.72 -1.55
N LYS A 246 -10.55 16.55 -2.54
CA LYS A 246 -9.72 17.65 -3.02
C LYS A 246 -10.04 18.97 -2.31
N SER A 247 -11.31 19.21 -1.99
CA SER A 247 -11.72 20.39 -1.22
C SER A 247 -11.19 20.40 0.22
N PHE A 248 -11.15 19.23 0.88
CA PHE A 248 -10.80 19.12 2.31
C PHE A 248 -9.54 18.30 2.57
N SER A 249 -8.72 18.05 1.54
CA SER A 249 -7.46 17.28 1.68
C SER A 249 -7.65 15.86 2.24
N ALA A 250 -8.82 15.25 2.02
CA ALA A 250 -9.23 13.96 2.58
C ALA A 250 -9.53 12.93 1.47
N THR A 251 -8.55 12.67 0.59
CA THR A 251 -8.73 11.88 -0.64
C THR A 251 -9.29 10.47 -0.41
N GLY A 252 -8.99 9.86 0.74
CA GLY A 252 -9.48 8.53 1.12
C GLY A 252 -10.97 8.48 1.51
N TRP A 253 -11.65 9.61 1.70
CA TRP A 253 -13.07 9.61 2.06
C TRP A 253 -13.99 9.29 0.89
N LYS A 254 -13.50 9.50 -0.34
CA LYS A 254 -14.20 9.13 -1.57
C LYS A 254 -15.66 9.63 -1.59
N VAL A 255 -15.88 10.89 -1.22
CA VAL A 255 -17.15 11.61 -1.41
C VAL A 255 -16.97 12.62 -2.54
N GLY A 256 -17.90 12.62 -3.50
CA GLY A 256 -17.96 13.57 -4.61
C GLY A 256 -19.40 13.86 -5.00
N TRP A 257 -19.59 14.70 -6.00
CA TRP A 257 -20.92 15.08 -6.49
C TRP A 257 -20.90 15.40 -7.98
N ALA A 258 -22.05 15.20 -8.62
CA ALA A 258 -22.39 15.76 -9.92
C ALA A 258 -23.53 16.76 -9.73
N ILE A 259 -23.39 17.94 -10.31
CA ILE A 259 -24.39 19.02 -10.33
C ILE A 259 -24.71 19.34 -11.78
N GLY A 260 -26.00 19.38 -12.13
CA GLY A 260 -26.46 19.67 -13.48
C GLY A 260 -27.96 19.83 -13.53
N SER A 261 -28.52 20.09 -14.70
CA SER A 261 -29.98 20.17 -14.85
C SER A 261 -30.66 18.85 -14.49
N ARG A 262 -31.86 18.92 -13.91
CA ARG A 262 -32.68 17.73 -13.60
C ARG A 262 -32.80 16.74 -14.77
N ASP A 263 -32.88 17.26 -16.00
CA ASP A 263 -33.05 16.46 -17.21
C ASP A 263 -31.82 15.65 -17.57
N VAL A 264 -30.63 16.08 -17.13
CA VAL A 264 -29.39 15.34 -17.28
C VAL A 264 -29.14 14.44 -16.05
N ILE A 265 -29.28 15.01 -14.84
CA ILE A 265 -28.96 14.32 -13.58
C ILE A 265 -29.86 13.09 -13.34
N LYS A 266 -31.11 13.08 -13.82
CA LYS A 266 -31.99 11.90 -13.73
C LYS A 266 -31.36 10.66 -14.35
N HIS A 267 -30.58 10.80 -15.43
CA HIS A 267 -29.93 9.67 -16.10
C HIS A 267 -28.73 9.15 -15.28
N LEU A 268 -27.95 10.06 -14.68
CA LEU A 268 -26.86 9.67 -13.77
C LEU A 268 -27.39 8.93 -12.53
N LYS A 269 -28.56 9.35 -12.01
CA LYS A 269 -29.24 8.66 -10.90
C LYS A 269 -29.63 7.22 -11.26
N ILE A 270 -30.02 6.94 -12.51
CA ILE A 270 -30.31 5.59 -13.01
C ILE A 270 -29.04 4.71 -12.99
N ILE A 271 -27.89 5.24 -13.39
CA ILE A 271 -26.63 4.50 -13.29
C ILE A 271 -26.24 4.27 -11.82
N HIS A 272 -26.39 5.29 -10.97
CA HIS A 272 -26.06 5.18 -9.55
C HIS A 272 -26.91 4.14 -8.82
N GLN A 273 -28.24 4.14 -9.01
CA GLN A 273 -29.14 3.17 -8.35
C GLN A 273 -28.88 1.72 -8.81
N ASN A 274 -28.44 1.52 -10.04
CA ASN A 274 -28.16 0.19 -10.61
C ASN A 274 -26.69 -0.23 -10.48
N SER A 275 -25.86 0.55 -9.78
CA SER A 275 -24.47 0.21 -9.48
C SER A 275 -24.25 0.07 -7.99
N ILE A 276 -24.07 1.17 -7.28
CA ILE A 276 -23.73 1.18 -5.85
C ILE A 276 -24.91 1.51 -4.93
N TYR A 277 -25.96 2.10 -5.49
CA TYR A 277 -27.20 2.55 -4.83
C TYR A 277 -27.04 3.63 -3.74
N HIS A 278 -26.14 3.44 -2.76
CA HIS A 278 -25.90 4.36 -1.66
C HIS A 278 -24.40 4.68 -1.51
N SER A 279 -24.10 5.89 -1.02
CA SER A 279 -22.76 6.26 -0.52
C SER A 279 -22.72 6.24 1.02
N ALA A 280 -21.53 6.17 1.61
CA ALA A 280 -21.36 6.07 3.06
C ALA A 280 -21.94 7.27 3.82
N THR A 281 -22.89 7.04 4.73
CA THR A 281 -23.65 8.09 5.45
C THR A 281 -22.74 9.00 6.29
N ALA A 282 -21.92 8.42 7.18
CA ALA A 282 -21.07 9.21 8.08
C ALA A 282 -20.05 10.11 7.35
N ALA A 283 -19.51 9.65 6.23
CA ALA A 283 -18.59 10.46 5.42
C ALA A 283 -19.32 11.64 4.76
N GLN A 284 -20.55 11.43 4.28
CA GLN A 284 -21.37 12.50 3.71
C GLN A 284 -21.77 13.53 4.75
N GLU A 285 -22.11 13.11 5.97
CA GLU A 285 -22.41 13.99 7.10
C GLU A 285 -21.20 14.87 7.47
N ALA A 286 -20.01 14.28 7.54
CA ALA A 286 -18.78 15.03 7.79
C ALA A 286 -18.54 16.12 6.73
N VAL A 287 -18.75 15.78 5.46
CA VAL A 287 -18.61 16.72 4.34
C VAL A 287 -19.69 17.80 4.38
N ALA A 288 -20.92 17.46 4.78
CA ALA A 288 -22.00 18.42 4.94
C ALA A 288 -21.61 19.51 5.94
N ARG A 289 -21.22 19.12 7.16
CA ARG A 289 -20.73 20.02 8.21
C ARG A 289 -19.51 20.84 7.78
N GLY A 290 -18.61 20.23 7.00
CA GLY A 290 -17.47 20.92 6.39
C GLY A 290 -17.89 22.07 5.48
N PHE A 291 -18.83 21.81 4.57
CA PHE A 291 -19.37 22.85 3.70
C PHE A 291 -20.23 23.87 4.42
N GLU A 292 -20.93 23.49 5.49
CA GLU A 292 -21.68 24.43 6.33
C GLU A 292 -20.74 25.46 6.96
N ARG A 293 -19.66 24.97 7.58
CA ARG A 293 -18.60 25.84 8.11
C ARG A 293 -18.00 26.73 7.01
N GLU A 294 -17.58 26.15 5.89
CA GLU A 294 -17.00 26.93 4.80
C GLU A 294 -17.98 27.95 4.21
N TYR A 295 -19.29 27.69 4.22
CA TYR A 295 -20.29 28.62 3.74
C TYR A 295 -20.35 29.89 4.59
N GLU A 296 -20.26 29.73 5.91
CA GLU A 296 -20.29 30.83 6.88
C GLU A 296 -19.06 31.73 6.76
N VAL A 297 -17.88 31.14 6.56
CA VAL A 297 -16.61 31.87 6.45
C VAL A 297 -16.16 32.10 5.00
N PHE A 298 -17.05 31.87 4.02
CA PHE A 298 -16.65 31.90 2.62
C PHE A 298 -16.15 33.29 2.19
N GLY A 299 -14.92 33.35 1.68
CA GLY A 299 -14.26 34.58 1.25
C GLY A 299 -13.46 35.29 2.35
N THR A 300 -13.40 34.74 3.57
CA THR A 300 -12.59 35.29 4.66
C THR A 300 -11.28 34.50 4.84
N PRO A 301 -10.27 35.06 5.55
CA PRO A 301 -9.01 34.34 5.84
C PRO A 301 -9.19 33.06 6.66
N GLU A 302 -10.31 32.87 7.35
CA GLU A 302 -10.65 31.68 8.13
C GLU A 302 -11.12 30.49 7.27
N SER A 303 -11.50 30.75 6.01
CA SER A 303 -11.91 29.72 5.05
C SER A 303 -10.74 28.81 4.70
N TYR A 304 -10.96 27.50 4.77
CA TYR A 304 -9.98 26.53 4.31
C TYR A 304 -9.73 26.66 2.79
N PHE A 305 -10.74 27.09 2.03
CA PHE A 305 -10.62 27.39 0.61
C PHE A 305 -9.73 28.61 0.30
N GLN A 306 -9.35 29.42 1.30
CA GLN A 306 -8.32 30.48 1.18
C GLN A 306 -6.97 30.03 1.77
N GLN A 307 -7.00 29.33 2.92
CA GLN A 307 -5.79 28.91 3.62
C GLN A 307 -4.99 27.86 2.85
N LEU A 308 -5.68 26.88 2.25
CA LEU A 308 -5.04 25.81 1.50
C LEU A 308 -4.26 26.33 0.28
N PRO A 309 -4.83 27.12 -0.65
CA PRO A 309 -4.07 27.66 -1.77
C PRO A 309 -2.93 28.58 -1.31
N ALA A 310 -3.12 29.40 -0.28
CA ALA A 310 -2.04 30.24 0.28
C ALA A 310 -0.85 29.41 0.78
N MET A 311 -1.12 28.33 1.52
CA MET A 311 -0.10 27.39 1.97
C MET A 311 0.60 26.69 0.79
N LEU A 312 -0.15 26.25 -0.21
CA LEU A 312 0.40 25.52 -1.35
C LEU A 312 1.15 26.39 -2.34
N HIS A 313 0.81 27.68 -2.42
CA HIS A 313 1.51 28.65 -3.26
C HIS A 313 3.02 28.71 -2.93
N SER A 314 3.37 28.78 -1.64
CA SER A 314 4.77 28.79 -1.21
C SER A 314 5.49 27.47 -1.54
N LYS A 315 4.79 26.33 -1.42
CA LYS A 315 5.33 25.01 -1.77
C LYS A 315 5.57 24.86 -3.26
N ARG A 316 4.68 25.37 -4.11
CA ARG A 316 4.87 25.34 -5.57
C ARG A 316 6.09 26.19 -5.99
N GLN A 317 6.27 27.38 -5.40
CA GLN A 317 7.43 28.23 -5.66
C GLN A 317 8.74 27.53 -5.25
N LYS A 318 8.74 26.91 -4.06
CA LYS A 318 9.86 26.13 -3.56
C LYS A 318 10.20 24.94 -4.47
N LEU A 319 9.19 24.20 -4.92
CA LEU A 319 9.40 23.10 -5.87
C LEU A 319 10.00 23.61 -7.19
N ALA A 320 9.46 24.67 -7.78
CA ALA A 320 9.99 25.26 -9.01
C ALA A 320 11.48 25.63 -8.88
N ALA A 321 11.84 26.35 -7.81
CA ALA A 321 13.24 26.69 -7.53
C ALA A 321 14.14 25.44 -7.38
N CYS A 322 13.65 24.39 -6.71
CA CYS A 322 14.38 23.13 -6.61
C CYS A 322 14.57 22.45 -7.97
N LEU A 323 13.54 22.42 -8.82
CA LEU A 323 13.61 21.81 -10.14
C LEU A 323 14.57 22.57 -11.07
N GLN A 324 14.50 23.90 -11.07
CA GLN A 324 15.44 24.77 -11.81
C GLN A 324 16.89 24.53 -11.37
N SER A 325 17.13 24.43 -10.06
CA SER A 325 18.48 24.14 -9.54
C SER A 325 19.03 22.77 -9.96
N ALA A 326 18.14 21.85 -10.35
CA ALA A 326 18.48 20.53 -10.86
C ALA A 326 18.58 20.47 -12.40
N GLY A 327 18.41 21.61 -13.09
CA GLY A 327 18.48 21.73 -14.55
C GLY A 327 17.19 21.41 -15.30
N LEU A 328 16.08 21.20 -14.59
CA LEU A 328 14.75 21.00 -15.16
C LEU A 328 14.06 22.35 -15.40
N ASN A 329 13.18 22.43 -16.40
CA ASN A 329 12.42 23.65 -16.68
C ASN A 329 10.96 23.49 -16.21
N PRO A 330 10.60 23.92 -14.99
CA PRO A 330 9.24 23.82 -14.50
C PRO A 330 8.31 24.80 -15.20
N ILE A 331 7.09 24.35 -15.49
CA ILE A 331 5.99 25.20 -15.96
C ILE A 331 5.14 25.55 -14.75
N MET A 332 5.03 26.84 -14.43
CA MET A 332 4.33 27.29 -13.23
C MET A 332 2.82 27.06 -13.37
N PRO A 333 2.20 26.25 -12.49
CA PRO A 333 0.77 25.99 -12.57
C PRO A 333 -0.03 27.14 -11.97
N GLU A 334 -1.08 27.58 -12.65
CA GLU A 334 -2.05 28.57 -12.17
C GLU A 334 -3.05 27.97 -11.18
N GLY A 335 -3.15 26.64 -11.10
CA GLY A 335 -3.98 25.95 -10.13
C GLY A 335 -3.65 24.47 -9.93
N GLY A 336 -4.45 23.82 -9.08
CA GLY A 336 -4.33 22.40 -8.76
C GLY A 336 -3.15 22.03 -7.88
N TYR A 337 -2.75 20.75 -7.91
CA TYR A 337 -1.72 20.17 -7.03
C TYR A 337 -0.39 19.90 -7.74
N PHE A 338 -0.36 20.09 -9.05
CA PHE A 338 0.65 19.52 -9.91
C PHE A 338 1.40 20.57 -10.69
N MET A 339 2.67 20.28 -10.95
CA MET A 339 3.57 21.06 -11.77
C MET A 339 4.22 20.10 -12.75
N ILE A 340 4.16 20.43 -14.04
CA ILE A 340 4.96 19.71 -15.03
C ILE A 340 6.33 20.39 -15.20
N ALA A 341 7.33 19.63 -15.59
CA ALA A 341 8.64 20.16 -15.94
C ALA A 341 9.14 19.52 -17.23
N ASP A 342 9.73 20.34 -18.09
CA ASP A 342 10.42 19.90 -19.30
C ASP A 342 11.77 19.28 -18.90
N ILE A 343 12.03 18.08 -19.42
CA ILE A 343 13.25 17.28 -19.20
C ILE A 343 14.19 17.28 -20.41
N SER A 344 13.90 18.05 -21.48
CA SER A 344 14.70 18.11 -22.72
C SER A 344 16.15 18.55 -22.49
N SER A 345 16.40 19.45 -21.54
CA SER A 345 17.74 19.94 -21.17
C SER A 345 18.61 18.93 -20.43
N ILE A 346 18.04 17.81 -19.97
CA ILE A 346 18.76 16.81 -19.19
C ILE A 346 19.30 15.72 -20.12
N GLU A 347 20.63 15.70 -20.27
CA GLU A 347 21.35 14.65 -20.98
C GLU A 347 21.70 13.50 -20.02
N VAL A 348 20.99 12.38 -20.16
CA VAL A 348 21.22 11.16 -19.38
C VAL A 348 21.12 9.95 -20.29
N ASP A 349 21.93 8.92 -20.00
CA ASP A 349 21.84 7.64 -20.70
C ASP A 349 20.57 6.89 -20.26
N LEU A 350 19.63 6.75 -21.20
CA LEU A 350 18.36 6.04 -21.04
C LEU A 350 18.35 4.70 -21.81
N ASN A 351 19.52 4.18 -22.20
CA ASN A 351 19.64 2.92 -22.94
C ASN A 351 19.46 1.72 -22.00
N ASP A 352 18.21 1.39 -21.69
CA ASP A 352 17.79 0.14 -21.06
C ASP A 352 17.03 -0.66 -22.12
N GLU A 353 17.62 -1.75 -22.63
CA GLU A 353 17.01 -2.57 -23.70
C GLU A 353 15.63 -3.10 -23.33
N SER A 354 15.33 -3.23 -22.02
CA SER A 354 14.05 -3.72 -21.54
C SER A 354 12.88 -2.74 -21.73
N ASN A 355 13.15 -1.47 -22.05
CA ASN A 355 12.11 -0.43 -22.19
C ASN A 355 12.32 0.52 -23.39
N LYS A 356 13.08 0.10 -24.40
CA LYS A 356 13.47 0.95 -25.54
C LYS A 356 12.30 1.54 -26.33
N ASP A 357 11.17 0.83 -26.36
CA ASP A 357 9.96 1.20 -27.10
C ASP A 357 9.05 2.16 -26.30
N GLU A 358 9.39 2.45 -25.05
CA GLU A 358 8.62 3.39 -24.21
C GLU A 358 8.92 4.86 -24.55
N PRO A 359 7.95 5.77 -24.33
CA PRO A 359 8.16 7.20 -24.43
C PRO A 359 9.37 7.69 -23.62
N ARG A 360 10.01 8.78 -24.05
CA ARG A 360 11.23 9.30 -23.40
C ARG A 360 11.01 9.60 -21.91
N ASP A 361 9.90 10.22 -21.55
CA ASP A 361 9.54 10.53 -20.17
C ASP A 361 9.32 9.27 -19.31
N PHE A 362 8.71 8.21 -19.83
CA PHE A 362 8.61 6.92 -19.13
C PHE A 362 9.99 6.39 -18.75
N ARG A 363 10.89 6.31 -19.74
CA ARG A 363 12.29 5.88 -19.53
C ARG A 363 13.01 6.79 -18.54
N PHE A 364 12.81 8.10 -18.65
CA PHE A 364 13.38 9.09 -17.74
C PHE A 364 12.87 8.92 -16.30
N VAL A 365 11.58 8.74 -16.08
CA VAL A 365 11.00 8.55 -14.74
C VAL A 365 11.49 7.25 -14.13
N LYS A 366 11.58 6.16 -14.90
CA LYS A 366 12.17 4.89 -14.44
C LYS A 366 13.62 5.10 -14.01
N TRP A 367 14.42 5.80 -14.81
CA TRP A 367 15.80 6.16 -14.46
C TRP A 367 15.85 7.03 -13.20
N LEU A 368 14.99 8.03 -13.08
CA LEU A 368 14.94 8.97 -11.95
C LEU A 368 14.65 8.23 -10.64
N ILE A 369 13.70 7.28 -10.67
CA ILE A 369 13.40 6.41 -9.53
C ILE A 369 14.59 5.51 -9.20
N LYS A 370 15.15 4.82 -10.20
CA LYS A 370 16.23 3.84 -10.01
C LYS A 370 17.51 4.47 -9.49
N GLU A 371 17.94 5.60 -10.07
CA GLU A 371 19.26 6.19 -9.89
C GLU A 371 19.30 7.35 -8.90
N LYS A 372 18.21 8.14 -8.84
CA LYS A 372 18.10 9.32 -7.98
C LYS A 372 17.16 9.14 -6.81
N GLY A 373 16.30 8.11 -6.82
CA GLY A 373 15.38 7.81 -5.73
C GLY A 373 14.26 8.84 -5.60
N LEU A 374 13.82 9.41 -6.73
CA LEU A 374 12.72 10.37 -6.81
C LEU A 374 11.65 9.83 -7.76
N ALA A 375 10.43 9.63 -7.27
CA ALA A 375 9.31 9.15 -8.07
C ALA A 375 8.41 10.30 -8.50
N THR A 376 8.08 10.31 -9.79
CA THR A 376 7.24 11.28 -10.50
C THR A 376 6.33 10.51 -11.46
N ILE A 377 5.57 11.19 -12.31
CA ILE A 377 4.72 10.54 -13.32
C ILE A 377 5.08 11.08 -14.72
N PRO A 378 5.23 10.23 -15.75
CA PRO A 378 5.41 10.68 -17.13
C PRO A 378 4.15 11.39 -17.63
N VAL A 379 4.30 12.52 -18.34
CA VAL A 379 3.15 13.29 -18.81
C VAL A 379 2.50 12.65 -20.03
N SER A 380 3.25 11.90 -20.84
CA SER A 380 2.72 11.15 -21.98
C SER A 380 1.65 10.10 -21.59
N ALA A 381 1.56 9.73 -20.31
CA ALA A 381 0.48 8.90 -19.78
C ALA A 381 -0.90 9.60 -19.74
N PHE A 382 -0.92 10.93 -19.90
CA PHE A 382 -2.12 11.78 -19.97
C PHE A 382 -2.43 12.24 -21.40
N TYR A 383 -1.82 11.59 -22.39
CA TYR A 383 -2.03 11.80 -23.82
C TYR A 383 -2.44 10.50 -24.50
N SER A 384 -3.15 10.63 -25.61
CA SER A 384 -3.40 9.56 -26.56
C SER A 384 -2.09 9.06 -27.19
N SER A 385 -2.13 7.86 -27.77
CA SER A 385 -0.99 7.30 -28.50
C SER A 385 -0.58 8.14 -29.71
N GLU A 386 -1.51 8.91 -30.31
CA GLU A 386 -1.25 9.77 -31.46
C GLU A 386 -0.37 10.97 -31.08
N HIS A 387 -0.68 11.63 -29.95
CA HIS A 387 0.04 12.82 -29.51
C HIS A 387 1.14 12.54 -28.47
N GLY A 388 1.17 11.35 -27.86
CA GLY A 388 2.07 11.05 -26.75
C GLY A 388 3.56 11.28 -27.05
N LYS A 389 4.00 11.05 -28.29
CA LYS A 389 5.38 11.30 -28.73
C LYS A 389 5.73 12.78 -28.77
N GLU A 390 4.77 13.66 -29.02
CA GLU A 390 4.99 15.10 -29.04
C GLU A 390 5.27 15.66 -27.64
N PHE A 391 4.70 15.02 -26.61
CA PHE A 391 4.71 15.48 -25.23
C PHE A 391 5.55 14.59 -24.29
N ASP A 392 6.34 13.65 -24.82
CA ASP A 392 7.20 12.74 -24.04
C ASP A 392 8.45 13.40 -23.41
N LYS A 393 8.51 14.74 -23.46
CA LYS A 393 9.54 15.57 -22.83
C LYS A 393 9.09 16.20 -21.51
N TYR A 394 7.91 15.87 -20.99
CA TYR A 394 7.41 16.43 -19.75
C TYR A 394 7.21 15.36 -18.67
N ILE A 395 7.49 15.70 -17.41
CA ILE A 395 7.17 14.87 -16.24
C ILE A 395 6.40 15.69 -15.20
N ARG A 396 5.50 15.06 -14.46
CA ARG A 396 4.62 15.69 -13.47
C ARG A 396 5.09 15.45 -12.04
N PHE A 397 5.09 16.51 -11.25
CA PHE A 397 5.35 16.53 -9.82
C PHE A 397 4.12 16.99 -9.03
N CYS A 398 3.96 16.47 -7.82
CA CYS A 398 2.97 16.87 -6.82
C CYS A 398 3.67 17.67 -5.71
N PHE A 399 3.23 18.90 -5.46
CA PHE A 399 3.81 19.77 -4.41
C PHE A 399 3.03 19.78 -3.09
N VAL A 400 1.97 18.98 -2.98
CA VAL A 400 1.13 18.90 -1.78
C VAL A 400 1.73 17.93 -0.76
N LYS A 401 2.90 18.30 -0.23
CA LYS A 401 3.72 17.46 0.65
C LYS A 401 4.03 18.19 1.97
N PRO A 402 4.23 17.48 3.09
CA PRO A 402 4.57 18.10 4.38
C PRO A 402 5.93 18.80 4.31
N GLU A 403 6.10 19.84 5.10
CA GLU A 403 7.42 20.41 5.34
C GLU A 403 8.16 19.59 6.40
N GLU A 404 8.63 18.39 6.03
CA GLU A 404 9.52 17.67 6.92
C GLU A 404 10.93 18.27 6.87
N LYS A 405 11.52 18.53 8.05
CA LYS A 405 12.95 18.84 8.18
C LYS A 405 13.77 17.58 7.93
N ILE A 406 14.05 17.28 6.67
CA ILE A 406 14.93 16.17 6.29
C ILE A 406 16.37 16.52 6.67
N CYS A 407 17.00 15.71 7.53
CA CYS A 407 18.44 15.78 7.77
C CYS A 407 19.17 15.19 6.55
N TRP A 408 19.52 16.06 5.59
CA TRP A 408 20.19 15.68 4.34
C TRP A 408 21.49 14.91 4.54
N ARG A 409 22.22 15.14 5.65
CA ARG A 409 23.41 14.35 6.00
C ARG A 409 23.06 12.89 6.26
N LYS A 410 21.99 12.63 7.01
CA LYS A 410 21.50 11.28 7.30
C LYS A 410 21.03 10.59 6.01
N ARG A 411 20.23 11.28 5.20
CA ARG A 411 19.71 10.74 3.93
C ARG A 411 20.80 10.47 2.88
N LYS A 412 21.80 11.35 2.77
CA LYS A 412 22.94 11.16 1.86
C LYS A 412 23.81 9.96 2.28
N ASN A 413 23.94 9.72 3.59
CA ASN A 413 24.61 8.53 4.11
C ASN A 413 23.79 7.25 3.84
N GLU A 414 22.48 7.28 4.06
CA GLU A 414 21.56 6.17 3.74
C GLU A 414 21.58 5.82 2.24
N LEU A 415 21.56 6.83 1.36
CA LEU A 415 21.67 6.63 -0.10
C LEU A 415 23.04 6.07 -0.50
N LYS A 416 24.13 6.53 0.13
CA LYS A 416 25.48 5.98 -0.09
C LYS A 416 25.57 4.53 0.38
N GLU A 417 25.02 4.19 1.54
CA GLU A 417 24.96 2.81 2.05
C GLU A 417 24.07 1.92 1.19
N SER A 418 22.91 2.41 0.74
CA SER A 418 22.02 1.69 -0.17
C SER A 418 22.71 1.42 -1.52
N LYS A 419 23.42 2.41 -2.08
CA LYS A 419 24.23 2.23 -3.30
C LYS A 419 25.39 1.24 -3.08
N LYS A 420 26.06 1.27 -1.92
CA LYS A 420 27.09 0.28 -1.55
C LYS A 420 26.50 -1.13 -1.39
N LYS A 421 25.37 -1.27 -0.71
CA LYS A 421 24.65 -2.54 -0.55
C LYS A 421 24.18 -3.09 -1.88
N ARG A 422 23.71 -2.25 -2.82
CA ARG A 422 23.35 -2.68 -4.19
C ARG A 422 24.56 -3.10 -5.02
N LYS A 423 25.67 -2.35 -4.96
CA LYS A 423 26.93 -2.77 -5.60
C LYS A 423 27.41 -4.10 -5.03
N MET A 424 27.32 -4.27 -3.71
CA MET A 424 27.68 -5.51 -3.02
C MET A 424 26.73 -6.65 -3.38
N ALA A 425 25.41 -6.42 -3.46
CA ALA A 425 24.44 -7.43 -3.87
C ALA A 425 24.63 -7.86 -5.33
N LYS A 426 24.96 -6.93 -6.25
CA LYS A 426 25.33 -7.27 -7.63
C LYS A 426 26.65 -8.05 -7.69
N LEU A 427 27.61 -7.73 -6.81
CA LEU A 427 28.88 -8.45 -6.71
C LEU A 427 28.69 -9.83 -6.09
N ILE A 428 27.86 -9.97 -5.05
CA ILE A 428 27.47 -11.23 -4.42
C ILE A 428 26.75 -12.11 -5.43
N LYS A 429 25.76 -11.58 -6.17
CA LYS A 429 25.07 -12.34 -7.23
C LYS A 429 25.99 -12.77 -8.38
N LYS A 430 27.14 -12.08 -8.55
CA LYS A 430 28.21 -12.46 -9.48
C LYS A 430 29.13 -13.52 -8.88
N LEU A 431 29.50 -13.38 -7.59
CA LEU A 431 30.30 -14.31 -6.83
C LEU A 431 29.57 -15.62 -6.52
N GLU A 432 28.25 -15.60 -6.33
CA GLU A 432 27.38 -16.79 -6.18
C GLU A 432 27.31 -17.57 -7.48
N LYS A 433 27.34 -16.89 -8.63
CA LYS A 433 27.52 -17.50 -9.95
C LYS A 433 28.90 -18.12 -10.15
N GLU A 434 29.92 -17.60 -9.46
CA GLU A 434 31.30 -18.12 -9.48
C GLU A 434 31.50 -19.23 -8.43
N GLN A 435 30.80 -19.21 -7.29
CA GLN A 435 30.88 -20.20 -6.20
C GLN A 435 30.02 -21.45 -6.42
N GLN A 436 29.06 -21.41 -7.35
CA GLN A 436 28.37 -22.62 -7.84
C GLN A 436 29.28 -23.57 -8.65
N GLN A 437 30.55 -23.20 -8.87
CA GLN A 437 31.54 -24.02 -9.54
C GLN A 437 32.58 -24.68 -8.61
N ASP A 438 32.68 -24.28 -7.33
CA ASP A 438 33.86 -24.59 -6.48
C ASP A 438 33.55 -25.22 -5.10
N SER A 439 32.36 -25.75 -4.84
CA SER A 439 32.01 -26.33 -3.52
C SER A 439 31.67 -27.81 -3.55
N ALA A 440 32.66 -28.62 -3.92
CA ALA A 440 32.76 -30.03 -3.53
C ALA A 440 34.13 -30.28 -2.90
N GLU A 441 34.34 -29.87 -1.64
CA GLU A 441 35.32 -30.50 -0.74
C GLU A 441 35.30 -29.89 0.68
N ASN A 442 35.33 -30.79 1.66
CA ASN A 442 35.67 -30.60 3.08
C ASN A 442 34.61 -30.02 4.02
N SER A 443 33.78 -30.93 4.53
CA SER A 443 33.30 -30.88 5.92
C SER A 443 33.73 -32.15 6.65
N LYS A 444 34.53 -32.00 7.72
CA LYS A 444 34.57 -32.83 8.94
C LYS A 444 35.76 -32.43 9.80
N GLN A 445 35.47 -31.90 10.98
CA GLN A 445 35.92 -32.41 12.29
C GLN A 445 35.63 -31.35 13.35
N GLU A 446 34.85 -31.72 14.37
CA GLU A 446 35.20 -31.64 15.79
C GLU A 446 33.93 -31.81 16.64
N GLU A 447 33.73 -33.02 17.14
CA GLU A 447 32.96 -33.28 18.36
C GLU A 447 33.94 -33.74 19.43
N SER A 448 33.86 -33.15 20.61
CA SER A 448 33.50 -33.87 21.84
C SER A 448 33.86 -33.01 23.05
N GLN A 449 32.85 -32.68 23.86
CA GLN A 449 32.96 -32.66 25.31
C GLN A 449 31.56 -32.63 25.94
N ASN A 450 31.26 -33.67 26.73
CA ASN A 450 30.19 -33.83 27.72
C ASN A 450 29.07 -32.79 27.67
N ASN A 451 28.05 -33.08 26.86
CA ASN A 451 26.96 -32.16 26.61
C ASN A 451 25.78 -32.46 27.54
N LYS A 452 25.46 -31.51 28.44
CA LYS A 452 24.14 -31.43 29.08
C LYS A 452 23.11 -30.79 28.14
N GLY A 453 23.49 -30.56 26.87
CA GLY A 453 22.73 -29.81 25.89
C GLY A 453 21.83 -30.63 24.98
N ARG A 454 20.84 -29.95 24.39
CA ARG A 454 19.92 -30.50 23.40
C ARG A 454 20.52 -30.31 22.00
N ALA A 455 21.07 -31.37 21.41
CA ALA A 455 21.72 -31.30 20.09
C ALA A 455 20.73 -31.18 18.92
N TYR A 456 19.50 -31.68 19.09
CA TYR A 456 18.45 -31.70 18.08
C TYR A 456 17.53 -30.47 18.12
N THR A 457 16.89 -30.15 16.99
CA THR A 457 15.81 -29.15 16.91
C THR A 457 14.47 -29.79 16.60
N VAL A 458 13.39 -29.11 17.01
CA VAL A 458 12.02 -29.48 16.69
C VAL A 458 11.34 -28.28 16.02
N SER A 459 10.88 -28.46 14.79
CA SER A 459 10.15 -27.47 14.01
C SER A 459 8.68 -27.89 13.88
N VAL A 460 7.76 -26.93 13.94
CA VAL A 460 6.33 -27.14 13.72
C VAL A 460 5.89 -26.34 12.50
N ALA A 461 5.22 -26.97 11.55
CA ALA A 461 4.61 -26.31 10.40
C ALA A 461 3.08 -26.40 10.44
N LEU A 462 2.42 -25.29 10.12
CA LEU A 462 0.97 -25.21 10.03
C LEU A 462 0.54 -24.19 8.96
N PRO A 463 -0.65 -24.33 8.38
CA PRO A 463 -1.12 -23.38 7.38
C PRO A 463 -1.60 -22.07 7.99
N GLY A 464 -1.52 -20.98 7.23
CA GLY A 464 -2.07 -19.68 7.60
C GLY A 464 -3.60 -19.69 7.79
N SER A 465 -4.28 -20.59 7.08
CA SER A 465 -5.74 -20.76 7.08
C SER A 465 -6.33 -21.11 8.45
N VAL A 466 -5.50 -21.59 9.40
CA VAL A 466 -5.90 -21.86 10.80
C VAL A 466 -6.56 -20.63 11.44
N LEU A 467 -6.17 -19.43 11.04
CA LEU A 467 -6.72 -18.17 11.57
C LEU A 467 -7.98 -17.68 10.85
N ASP A 468 -8.34 -18.24 9.69
CA ASP A 468 -9.44 -17.73 8.86
C ASP A 468 -10.81 -17.93 9.52
N ASN A 469 -10.95 -18.98 10.31
CA ASN A 469 -12.17 -19.30 11.06
C ASN A 469 -12.39 -18.44 12.31
N ALA A 470 -11.48 -17.52 12.65
CA ALA A 470 -11.73 -16.59 13.74
C ALA A 470 -12.60 -15.40 13.30
N GLN A 471 -13.70 -15.24 14.02
CA GLN A 471 -14.78 -14.28 13.73
C GLN A 471 -14.38 -12.82 13.99
N SER A 472 -13.27 -12.58 14.68
CA SER A 472 -12.80 -11.23 14.99
C SER A 472 -11.26 -11.14 15.04
N PRO A 473 -10.69 -9.92 14.87
CA PRO A 473 -9.25 -9.68 15.03
C PRO A 473 -8.71 -10.06 16.43
N GLU A 474 -9.51 -9.88 17.48
CA GLU A 474 -9.20 -10.31 18.85
C GLU A 474 -9.02 -11.83 18.92
N LEU A 475 -9.99 -12.59 18.38
CA LEU A 475 -9.95 -14.05 18.35
C LEU A 475 -8.79 -14.57 17.49
N ARG A 476 -8.48 -13.92 16.36
CA ARG A 476 -7.29 -14.26 15.54
C ARG A 476 -6.01 -14.10 16.35
N THR A 477 -5.89 -13.00 17.08
CA THR A 477 -4.72 -12.73 17.94
C THR A 477 -4.63 -13.72 19.10
N TYR A 478 -5.78 -14.07 19.69
CA TYR A 478 -5.87 -15.08 20.74
C TYR A 478 -5.42 -16.47 20.26
N LEU A 479 -5.92 -16.94 19.11
CA LEU A 479 -5.54 -18.23 18.51
C LEU A 479 -4.05 -18.29 18.17
N ALA A 480 -3.50 -17.25 17.52
CA ALA A 480 -2.07 -17.17 17.24
C ALA A 480 -1.25 -17.23 18.54
N GLY A 481 -1.72 -16.56 19.60
CA GLY A 481 -1.14 -16.63 20.93
C GLY A 481 -1.19 -18.03 21.56
N GLN A 482 -2.28 -18.77 21.37
CA GLN A 482 -2.41 -20.15 21.88
C GLN A 482 -1.41 -21.09 21.19
N ILE A 483 -1.26 -20.99 19.86
CA ILE A 483 -0.30 -21.78 19.09
C ILE A 483 1.14 -21.46 19.52
N ALA A 484 1.48 -20.17 19.61
CA ALA A 484 2.78 -19.72 20.11
C ALA A 484 3.08 -20.25 21.51
N ARG A 485 2.08 -20.22 22.41
CA ARG A 485 2.21 -20.74 23.77
C ARG A 485 2.41 -22.25 23.79
N ALA A 486 1.66 -23.00 22.99
CA ALA A 486 1.81 -24.44 22.87
C ALA A 486 3.23 -24.81 22.41
N CYS A 487 3.73 -24.14 21.37
CA CYS A 487 5.09 -24.33 20.87
C CYS A 487 6.15 -24.02 21.93
N ALA A 488 5.95 -22.96 22.72
CA ALA A 488 6.85 -22.62 23.83
C ALA A 488 6.83 -23.66 24.96
N VAL A 489 5.67 -24.24 25.30
CA VAL A 489 5.54 -25.30 26.32
C VAL A 489 6.32 -26.55 25.91
N PHE A 490 6.33 -26.89 24.62
CA PHE A 490 7.01 -28.07 24.09
C PHE A 490 8.42 -27.80 23.53
N CYS A 491 8.99 -26.64 23.84
CA CYS A 491 10.36 -26.26 23.46
C CYS A 491 10.62 -26.36 21.93
N VAL A 492 9.63 -26.00 21.11
CA VAL A 492 9.75 -25.94 19.64
C VAL A 492 10.75 -24.84 19.27
N ASP A 493 11.68 -25.12 18.37
CA ASP A 493 12.75 -24.19 17.94
C ASP A 493 12.32 -23.31 16.76
N GLU A 494 11.37 -23.77 15.93
CA GLU A 494 10.89 -23.04 14.75
C GLU A 494 9.40 -23.27 14.52
N ILE A 495 8.67 -22.19 14.22
CA ILE A 495 7.29 -22.23 13.74
C ILE A 495 7.25 -21.79 12.28
N ILE A 496 6.72 -22.62 11.41
CA ILE A 496 6.63 -22.38 9.97
C ILE A 496 5.15 -22.19 9.63
N VAL A 497 4.81 -21.05 9.03
CA VAL A 497 3.46 -20.76 8.54
C VAL A 497 3.47 -20.80 7.03
N PHE A 498 2.73 -21.73 6.43
CA PHE A 498 2.66 -21.88 4.97
C PHE A 498 1.29 -21.46 4.39
N ASP A 499 1.27 -21.05 3.13
CA ASP A 499 0.04 -20.69 2.41
C ASP A 499 -0.63 -21.92 1.77
N GLU A 500 -1.96 -21.89 1.65
CA GLU A 500 -2.79 -22.97 1.07
C GLU A 500 -3.71 -22.47 -0.05
N GLN A 501 -3.61 -21.20 -0.48
CA GLN A 501 -4.49 -20.65 -1.51
C GLN A 501 -3.74 -20.39 -2.83
N ASP A 502 -4.24 -21.02 -3.90
CA ASP A 502 -3.93 -20.67 -5.28
C ASP A 502 -4.88 -19.52 -5.71
N GLU A 503 -4.28 -18.43 -6.19
CA GLU A 503 -4.91 -17.17 -6.62
C GLU A 503 -5.49 -16.21 -5.53
N ASP A 504 -4.85 -15.04 -5.46
CA ASP A 504 -5.49 -13.71 -5.32
C ASP A 504 -6.09 -13.25 -3.98
N VAL A 505 -5.41 -13.49 -2.86
CA VAL A 505 -5.65 -12.73 -1.61
C VAL A 505 -4.36 -12.11 -1.04
N LYS A 506 -3.63 -11.36 -1.86
CA LYS A 506 -2.53 -10.48 -1.39
C LYS A 506 -2.98 -9.04 -1.08
N TYR A 507 -4.28 -8.81 -0.94
CA TYR A 507 -4.86 -7.53 -0.55
C TYR A 507 -5.34 -7.59 0.90
N LEU A 508 -4.44 -7.64 1.89
CA LEU A 508 -4.70 -7.21 3.29
C LEU A 508 -3.45 -7.39 4.17
N ARG A 509 -2.33 -6.69 3.89
CA ARG A 509 -1.42 -6.27 4.98
C ARG A 509 -1.11 -4.79 4.91
N LYS A 510 -1.83 -4.12 5.79
CA LYS A 510 -1.87 -2.69 6.06
C LYS A 510 -0.60 -2.24 6.80
N TRP A 511 -0.06 -1.10 6.35
CA TRP A 511 0.26 0.06 7.18
C TRP A 511 1.08 -0.14 8.46
N PHE A 512 2.36 0.22 8.34
CA PHE A 512 3.27 0.55 9.43
C PHE A 512 2.90 1.86 10.13
N PHE A 513 2.73 1.82 11.46
CA PHE A 513 3.11 2.91 12.37
C PHE A 513 3.78 2.28 13.62
N PRO A 514 4.57 3.04 14.40
CA PRO A 514 5.08 2.58 15.68
C PRO A 514 3.91 2.25 16.62
N VAL A 515 4.09 1.20 17.43
CA VAL A 515 3.06 0.38 18.10
C VAL A 515 2.20 -0.38 17.08
N HIS A 516 2.59 -1.64 16.84
CA HIS A 516 2.01 -2.52 15.83
C HIS A 516 0.53 -2.81 16.15
N LYS A 517 -0.38 -2.61 15.18
CA LYS A 517 -1.83 -2.88 15.36
C LYS A 517 -2.11 -4.33 15.74
N ASP A 518 -1.29 -5.28 15.30
CA ASP A 518 -1.42 -6.70 15.71
C ASP A 518 -0.90 -6.97 17.14
N LEU A 519 -0.27 -5.98 17.78
CA LEU A 519 0.08 -5.99 19.20
C LEU A 519 -0.92 -5.18 20.05
N GLN A 520 -2.00 -4.63 19.47
CA GLN A 520 -3.03 -3.92 20.24
C GLN A 520 -3.71 -4.82 21.28
N TYR A 521 -3.66 -6.14 21.03
CA TYR A 521 -4.11 -7.18 21.95
C TYR A 521 -2.94 -8.03 22.49
N ALA A 522 -1.70 -7.55 22.40
CA ALA A 522 -0.58 -8.21 23.08
C ALA A 522 -0.85 -8.22 24.59
N GLY A 523 -0.81 -9.41 25.19
CA GLY A 523 -1.19 -9.61 26.59
C GLY A 523 -2.63 -10.07 26.83
N LEU A 524 -3.40 -10.45 25.79
CA LEU A 524 -4.69 -11.14 25.97
C LEU A 524 -4.57 -12.45 26.74
N LEU A 525 -3.47 -13.17 26.53
CA LEU A 525 -3.14 -14.35 27.29
C LEU A 525 -2.34 -13.94 28.52
N ASN A 526 -2.69 -14.53 29.66
CA ASN A 526 -1.86 -14.44 30.85
C ASN A 526 -0.43 -14.87 30.50
N PRO A 527 0.59 -14.13 30.98
CA PRO A 527 1.98 -14.47 30.70
C PRO A 527 2.29 -15.89 31.18
N LEU A 528 2.98 -16.65 30.34
CA LEU A 528 3.52 -17.94 30.74
C LEU A 528 4.81 -17.69 31.54
N ASP A 529 4.82 -18.09 32.80
CA ASP A 529 6.02 -18.10 33.65
C ASP A 529 6.98 -19.20 33.15
N SER A 530 7.67 -18.88 32.06
CA SER A 530 8.49 -19.82 31.31
C SER A 530 9.90 -19.80 31.89
N PRO A 531 10.56 -20.94 32.13
CA PRO A 531 11.90 -20.96 32.74
C PRO A 531 12.99 -20.18 31.96
N HIS A 532 12.78 -19.92 30.67
CA HIS A 532 13.69 -19.10 29.86
C HIS A 532 13.40 -17.58 29.94
N HIS A 533 12.24 -17.20 30.47
CA HIS A 533 11.86 -15.83 30.83
C HIS A 533 12.19 -15.57 32.30
N MET A 534 13.49 -15.51 32.56
CA MET A 534 14.00 -15.49 33.91
C MET A 534 13.62 -14.22 34.68
N ARG A 535 13.37 -14.38 35.97
CA ARG A 535 13.07 -13.26 36.86
C ARG A 535 14.33 -12.43 37.15
N ILE A 536 14.12 -11.19 37.58
CA ILE A 536 15.20 -10.21 37.80
C ILE A 536 16.26 -10.68 38.82
N ASP A 537 15.85 -11.51 39.77
CA ASP A 537 16.62 -12.05 40.90
C ASP A 537 17.03 -13.52 40.73
N GLU A 538 16.59 -14.17 39.65
CA GLU A 538 16.97 -15.54 39.33
C GLU A 538 18.44 -15.57 38.86
N GLU A 539 19.16 -16.66 39.17
CA GLU A 539 20.52 -16.88 38.66
C GLU A 539 20.48 -17.74 37.40
N SER A 540 21.32 -17.44 36.41
CA SER A 540 21.43 -18.22 35.17
C SER A 540 22.79 -18.04 34.54
N GLU A 541 23.24 -19.06 33.81
CA GLU A 541 24.44 -18.97 32.98
C GLU A 541 24.20 -18.11 31.72
N TYR A 542 22.98 -18.09 31.20
CA TYR A 542 22.61 -17.35 29.98
C TYR A 542 21.51 -16.34 30.25
N ARG A 543 21.61 -15.16 29.63
CA ARG A 543 20.60 -14.10 29.67
C ARG A 543 20.39 -13.52 28.29
N GLU A 544 19.15 -13.18 28.00
CA GLU A 544 18.82 -12.37 26.84
C GLU A 544 18.84 -10.89 27.19
N GLY A 545 19.26 -10.03 26.27
CA GLY A 545 19.28 -8.60 26.53
C GLY A 545 19.34 -7.72 25.30
N VAL A 546 19.23 -6.41 25.53
CA VAL A 546 19.28 -5.39 24.48
C VAL A 546 20.47 -4.46 24.74
N VAL A 547 21.25 -4.22 23.69
CA VAL A 547 22.40 -3.29 23.75
C VAL A 547 21.91 -1.87 24.03
N LEU A 548 22.44 -1.25 25.07
CA LEU A 548 22.04 0.09 25.52
C LEU A 548 22.59 1.19 24.62
N ASN A 549 21.86 2.30 24.54
CA ASN A 549 22.27 3.50 23.83
C ASN A 549 23.28 4.33 24.64
N ARG A 550 24.42 3.70 24.97
CA ARG A 550 25.54 4.34 25.68
C ARG A 550 26.85 4.00 24.96
N PRO A 551 27.65 5.01 24.55
CA PRO A 551 28.89 4.75 23.83
C PRO A 551 29.88 3.96 24.71
N PRO A 552 30.46 2.86 24.20
CA PRO A 552 31.45 2.11 24.94
C PRO A 552 32.72 2.95 25.14
N LYS A 553 33.35 2.83 26.31
CA LYS A 553 34.69 3.44 26.53
C LYS A 553 35.71 2.79 25.58
N PRO A 554 36.74 3.51 25.12
CA PRO A 554 37.81 2.92 24.30
C PRO A 554 38.37 1.65 24.94
N GLY A 555 38.44 0.55 24.17
CA GLY A 555 38.90 -0.76 24.66
C GLY A 555 37.93 -1.51 25.59
N LYS A 556 36.67 -1.08 25.71
CA LYS A 556 35.61 -1.80 26.44
C LYS A 556 34.46 -2.13 25.49
N GLY A 557 33.77 -3.25 25.73
CA GLY A 557 32.56 -3.61 24.99
C GLY A 557 31.32 -2.85 25.45
N SER A 558 30.22 -3.05 24.72
CA SER A 558 28.94 -2.37 24.96
C SER A 558 28.29 -2.80 26.28
N LEU A 559 27.36 -1.97 26.78
CA LEU A 559 26.51 -2.33 27.92
C LEU A 559 25.18 -2.90 27.41
N VAL A 560 24.70 -3.94 28.07
CA VAL A 560 23.48 -4.66 27.73
C VAL A 560 22.55 -4.69 28.94
N ASN A 561 21.28 -4.37 28.73
CA ASN A 561 20.24 -4.63 29.72
C ASN A 561 19.73 -6.06 29.52
N CYS A 562 20.07 -6.93 30.47
CA CYS A 562 19.71 -8.34 30.50
C CYS A 562 18.52 -8.66 31.41
N GLY A 563 17.70 -7.66 31.78
CA GLY A 563 16.58 -7.84 32.69
C GLY A 563 16.98 -8.09 34.16
N MET A 564 18.24 -7.85 34.51
CA MET A 564 18.80 -8.02 35.85
C MET A 564 18.94 -6.66 36.57
N ARG A 565 19.12 -6.68 37.90
CA ARG A 565 19.38 -5.45 38.69
C ARG A 565 20.64 -4.69 38.25
N LYS A 566 21.62 -5.39 37.70
CA LYS A 566 22.88 -4.82 37.21
C LYS A 566 22.99 -5.02 35.70
N GLU A 567 23.43 -3.98 35.00
CA GLU A 567 23.74 -4.06 33.56
C GLU A 567 24.95 -4.96 33.31
N VAL A 568 25.00 -5.60 32.14
CA VAL A 568 26.08 -6.50 31.76
C VAL A 568 26.98 -5.83 30.73
N ARG A 569 28.29 -5.82 30.98
CA ARG A 569 29.29 -5.43 29.99
C ARG A 569 29.70 -6.66 29.18
N ILE A 570 29.51 -6.57 27.87
CA ILE A 570 29.90 -7.63 26.94
C ILE A 570 31.33 -7.44 26.41
N ASP A 571 31.85 -8.47 25.74
CA ASP A 571 33.17 -8.55 25.12
C ASP A 571 33.26 -7.85 23.75
N LYS A 572 32.11 -7.52 23.14
CA LYS A 572 32.02 -6.92 21.79
C LYS A 572 31.49 -5.48 21.83
N GLN A 573 31.85 -4.70 20.81
CA GLN A 573 31.21 -3.41 20.53
C GLN A 573 30.10 -3.62 19.50
N LEU A 574 28.86 -3.53 19.96
CA LEU A 574 27.67 -3.76 19.15
C LEU A 574 26.80 -2.51 19.08
N GLN A 575 26.01 -2.42 18.01
CA GLN A 575 25.08 -1.32 17.78
C GLN A 575 23.97 -1.30 18.86
N SER A 576 23.63 -0.10 19.32
CA SER A 576 22.51 0.11 20.25
C SER A 576 21.19 -0.44 19.68
N GLY A 577 20.37 -1.03 20.56
CA GLY A 577 19.06 -1.60 20.21
C GLY A 577 19.11 -3.05 19.70
N LEU A 578 20.30 -3.64 19.53
CA LEU A 578 20.45 -5.03 19.09
C LEU A 578 20.09 -6.01 20.23
N ARG A 579 19.25 -7.01 19.92
CA ARG A 579 18.96 -8.16 20.81
C ARG A 579 20.14 -9.13 20.78
N VAL A 580 20.61 -9.55 21.94
CA VAL A 580 21.79 -10.42 22.09
C VAL A 580 21.57 -11.50 23.16
N THR A 581 22.18 -12.67 22.94
CA THR A 581 22.31 -13.71 23.96
C THR A 581 23.68 -13.58 24.64
N VAL A 582 23.68 -13.49 25.96
CA VAL A 582 24.89 -13.26 26.77
C VAL A 582 25.11 -14.44 27.69
N LYS A 583 26.28 -15.08 27.58
CA LYS A 583 26.79 -16.04 28.57
C LYS A 583 27.46 -15.26 29.69
N LEU A 584 26.92 -15.33 30.90
CA LEU A 584 27.47 -14.63 32.06
C LEU A 584 28.74 -15.31 32.55
N ASN A 585 29.73 -14.50 32.97
CA ASN A 585 30.94 -15.06 33.56
C ASN A 585 30.62 -15.74 34.89
N LYS A 586 31.19 -16.93 35.12
CA LYS A 586 30.98 -17.73 36.36
C LYS A 586 31.35 -16.97 37.64
N THR A 587 32.30 -16.05 37.58
CA THR A 587 32.72 -15.23 38.72
C THR A 587 32.35 -13.78 38.46
N GLN A 588 31.34 -13.28 39.17
CA GLN A 588 30.95 -11.87 39.18
C GLN A 588 31.54 -11.18 40.42
N ASN A 589 32.07 -9.97 40.26
CA ASN A 589 32.47 -9.16 41.42
C ASN A 589 31.22 -8.49 42.01
N GLN A 590 30.83 -8.87 43.23
CA GLN A 590 29.62 -8.35 43.88
C GLN A 590 29.68 -6.85 44.19
N GLU A 591 30.88 -6.30 44.44
CA GLU A 591 31.08 -4.86 44.68
C GLU A 591 31.02 -4.03 43.39
N SER A 592 31.16 -4.67 42.22
CA SER A 592 31.04 -4.00 40.92
C SER A 592 29.60 -3.57 40.66
N LYS A 593 29.43 -2.35 40.14
CA LYS A 593 28.15 -1.81 39.65
C LYS A 593 27.64 -2.53 38.39
N LEU A 594 28.47 -3.35 37.75
CA LEU A 594 28.19 -4.03 36.48
C LEU A 594 28.61 -5.50 36.53
N TYR A 595 27.86 -6.35 35.84
CA TYR A 595 28.26 -7.72 35.53
C TYR A 595 29.06 -7.80 34.23
N LYS A 596 29.73 -8.94 34.01
CA LYS A 596 30.48 -9.24 32.79
C LYS A 596 29.95 -10.51 32.12
N GLY A 597 29.94 -10.52 30.79
CA GLY A 597 29.58 -11.68 29.99
C GLY A 597 30.14 -11.62 28.58
N VAL A 598 29.91 -12.69 27.83
CA VAL A 598 30.35 -12.89 26.44
C VAL A 598 29.15 -13.07 25.54
N VAL A 599 29.16 -12.44 24.35
CA VAL A 599 28.09 -12.62 23.37
C VAL A 599 28.27 -13.95 22.63
N VAL A 600 27.29 -14.82 22.78
CA VAL A 600 27.22 -16.14 22.13
C VAL A 600 26.08 -16.19 21.11
N ALA A 601 26.10 -17.18 20.22
CA ALA A 601 25.01 -17.38 19.26
C ALA A 601 23.73 -17.85 19.97
N PRO A 602 22.52 -17.52 19.46
CA PRO A 602 21.26 -17.86 20.13
C PRO A 602 20.99 -19.36 20.31
N HIS A 603 21.63 -20.24 19.52
CA HIS A 603 21.49 -21.69 19.68
C HIS A 603 22.35 -22.26 20.82
N VAL A 604 23.33 -21.50 21.33
CA VAL A 604 24.31 -21.98 22.32
C VAL A 604 23.66 -22.41 23.65
N PRO A 605 22.70 -21.67 24.24
CA PRO A 605 22.00 -22.12 25.45
C PRO A 605 21.33 -23.49 25.30
N ARG A 606 20.76 -23.76 24.11
CA ARG A 606 20.19 -25.06 23.77
C ARG A 606 21.28 -26.11 23.64
N THR A 607 22.27 -25.87 22.80
CA THR A 607 23.26 -26.89 22.42
C THR A 607 24.26 -27.21 23.52
N GLU A 608 24.57 -26.28 24.44
CA GLU A 608 25.52 -26.51 25.54
C GLU A 608 24.84 -26.86 26.87
N ALA A 609 23.70 -26.23 27.18
CA ALA A 609 23.06 -26.30 28.50
C ALA A 609 21.65 -26.90 28.50
N GLY A 610 21.09 -27.21 27.33
CA GLY A 610 19.80 -27.89 27.20
C GLY A 610 18.62 -26.95 27.46
N LEU A 611 18.87 -25.65 27.53
CA LEU A 611 17.87 -24.65 27.82
C LEU A 611 17.06 -24.33 26.57
N TYR A 612 15.75 -24.24 26.72
CA TYR A 612 14.90 -23.68 25.67
C TYR A 612 15.14 -22.17 25.59
N TRP A 613 15.29 -21.63 24.37
CA TRP A 613 15.71 -20.23 24.15
C TRP A 613 14.79 -19.47 23.19
N GLY A 614 13.51 -19.86 23.16
CA GLY A 614 12.50 -19.35 22.25
C GLY A 614 12.53 -20.02 20.88
N TYR A 615 11.55 -19.67 20.04
CA TYR A 615 11.44 -20.12 18.65
C TYR A 615 11.73 -18.99 17.66
N THR A 616 12.10 -19.35 16.45
CA THR A 616 12.02 -18.47 15.27
C THR A 616 10.71 -18.70 14.50
N VAL A 617 10.27 -17.70 13.73
CA VAL A 617 9.10 -17.84 12.86
C VAL A 617 9.53 -17.65 11.41
N ARG A 618 9.14 -18.58 10.54
CA ARG A 618 9.38 -18.54 9.10
C ARG A 618 8.05 -18.57 8.36
N LEU A 619 7.95 -17.81 7.27
CA LEU A 619 6.82 -17.87 6.34
C LEU A 619 7.27 -18.67 5.11
N ALA A 620 6.46 -19.65 4.70
CA ALA A 620 6.65 -20.42 3.48
C ALA A 620 5.50 -20.11 2.51
N SER A 621 5.76 -20.05 1.22
CA SER A 621 4.75 -19.72 0.22
C SER A 621 3.75 -20.84 -0.07
N CYS A 622 4.10 -22.08 0.29
CA CYS A 622 3.31 -23.30 0.08
C CYS A 622 3.89 -24.44 0.93
N LEU A 623 3.25 -25.62 0.90
CA LEU A 623 3.69 -26.78 1.68
C LEU A 623 5.08 -27.29 1.27
N SER A 624 5.39 -27.38 -0.02
CA SER A 624 6.69 -27.80 -0.54
C SER A 624 7.83 -26.88 -0.08
N ALA A 625 7.57 -25.56 0.01
CA ALA A 625 8.52 -24.57 0.54
C ALA A 625 8.81 -24.75 2.04
N VAL A 626 7.97 -25.47 2.79
CA VAL A 626 8.27 -25.86 4.18
C VAL A 626 9.55 -26.70 4.21
N PHE A 627 9.70 -27.64 3.27
CA PHE A 627 10.80 -28.59 3.20
C PHE A 627 12.03 -28.01 2.48
N THR A 628 11.83 -27.31 1.37
CA THR A 628 12.94 -26.89 0.48
C THR A 628 13.64 -25.60 0.92
N GLU A 629 12.95 -24.73 1.68
CA GLU A 629 13.48 -23.43 2.12
C GLU A 629 13.82 -23.41 3.62
N GLY A 630 14.09 -24.58 4.20
CA GLY A 630 14.47 -24.71 5.62
C GLY A 630 15.86 -24.12 5.93
N PRO A 631 16.10 -23.66 7.18
CA PRO A 631 17.38 -23.08 7.58
C PRO A 631 18.49 -24.13 7.80
N HIS A 632 18.17 -25.42 7.67
CA HIS A 632 19.07 -26.53 7.99
C HIS A 632 19.79 -27.04 6.74
N GLN A 633 21.12 -27.04 6.79
CA GLN A 633 21.95 -27.61 5.74
C GLN A 633 21.71 -29.12 5.67
N GLY A 634 21.01 -29.59 4.63
CA GLY A 634 20.56 -30.98 4.48
C GLY A 634 19.07 -31.20 4.77
N GLY A 635 18.30 -30.17 5.13
CA GLY A 635 16.86 -30.26 5.39
C GLY A 635 16.51 -30.80 6.78
N TYR A 636 15.26 -31.23 6.93
CA TYR A 636 14.78 -31.96 8.09
C TYR A 636 15.02 -33.44 7.88
N ASP A 637 15.72 -34.09 8.81
CA ASP A 637 16.12 -35.49 8.69
C ASP A 637 15.14 -36.47 9.36
N LEU A 638 14.09 -35.93 9.99
CA LEU A 638 12.90 -36.68 10.36
C LEU A 638 11.67 -35.78 10.19
N THR A 639 10.66 -36.28 9.49
CA THR A 639 9.43 -35.55 9.17
C THR A 639 8.20 -36.33 9.62
N VAL A 640 7.27 -35.64 10.27
CA VAL A 640 6.04 -36.21 10.82
C VAL A 640 4.84 -35.41 10.31
N GLY A 641 3.95 -36.02 9.55
CA GLY A 641 2.64 -35.46 9.24
C GLY A 641 1.60 -35.97 10.25
N THR A 642 0.75 -35.08 10.77
CA THR A 642 -0.33 -35.48 11.70
C THR A 642 -1.67 -35.55 10.99
N SER A 643 -2.41 -36.66 11.14
CA SER A 643 -3.76 -36.84 10.58
C SER A 643 -4.49 -37.97 11.28
N GLU A 644 -5.83 -37.87 11.35
CA GLU A 644 -6.69 -38.97 11.84
C GLU A 644 -6.54 -40.25 10.99
N ARG A 645 -6.09 -40.12 9.74
CA ARG A 645 -5.84 -41.22 8.79
C ARG A 645 -4.45 -41.85 8.95
N GLY A 646 -3.60 -41.28 9.79
CA GLY A 646 -2.26 -41.80 10.06
C GLY A 646 -2.23 -43.04 10.95
N ASN A 647 -1.06 -43.64 11.07
CA ASN A 647 -0.82 -44.76 11.98
C ASN A 647 -0.88 -44.29 13.44
N THR A 648 -1.38 -45.13 14.35
CA THR A 648 -1.50 -44.77 15.76
C THR A 648 -0.14 -44.46 16.39
N VAL A 649 -0.02 -43.28 17.01
CA VAL A 649 1.23 -42.82 17.63
C VAL A 649 1.70 -43.69 18.79
N GLU A 650 0.80 -44.42 19.46
CA GLU A 650 1.09 -45.23 20.66
C GLU A 650 2.28 -46.17 20.45
N GLN A 651 2.28 -46.91 19.35
CA GLN A 651 3.31 -47.93 19.02
C GLN A 651 4.48 -47.37 18.20
N THR A 652 4.47 -46.08 17.88
CA THR A 652 5.51 -45.46 17.05
C THR A 652 6.75 -45.16 17.89
N THR A 653 7.93 -45.50 17.36
CA THR A 653 9.23 -45.07 17.91
C THR A 653 9.89 -44.11 16.92
N LEU A 654 10.65 -43.14 17.43
CA LEU A 654 11.36 -42.17 16.60
C LEU A 654 12.83 -42.57 16.50
N SER A 655 13.35 -42.62 15.28
CA SER A 655 14.79 -42.76 15.04
C SER A 655 15.53 -41.51 15.56
N PRO A 656 16.80 -41.62 15.97
CA PRO A 656 17.62 -40.44 16.29
C PRO A 656 17.67 -39.48 15.10
N PHE A 657 17.60 -38.18 15.37
CA PHE A 657 17.51 -37.13 14.35
C PHE A 657 18.32 -35.89 14.76
N LYS A 658 18.52 -34.95 13.83
CA LYS A 658 19.10 -33.64 14.15
C LYS A 658 18.05 -32.54 14.05
N HIS A 659 17.12 -32.66 13.11
CA HIS A 659 16.12 -31.66 12.76
C HIS A 659 14.77 -32.36 12.49
N LEU A 660 13.92 -32.44 13.52
CA LEU A 660 12.56 -32.97 13.40
C LEU A 660 11.62 -31.87 12.89
N LEU A 661 10.79 -32.19 11.90
CA LEU A 661 9.67 -31.38 11.45
C LEU A 661 8.35 -32.09 11.73
N VAL A 662 7.42 -31.42 12.42
CA VAL A 662 6.04 -31.89 12.62
C VAL A 662 5.08 -30.96 11.88
N VAL A 663 4.31 -31.51 10.94
CA VAL A 663 3.43 -30.74 10.05
C VAL A 663 1.98 -31.05 10.35
N PHE A 664 1.20 -29.99 10.55
CA PHE A 664 -0.22 -30.02 10.86
C PHE A 664 -1.04 -29.47 9.70
N GLY A 665 -2.20 -30.08 9.45
CA GLY A 665 -3.17 -29.57 8.50
C GLY A 665 -4.07 -28.48 9.08
N GLY A 666 -4.75 -27.75 8.18
CA GLY A 666 -5.79 -26.78 8.54
C GLY A 666 -7.14 -27.45 8.81
N LEU A 667 -8.24 -26.71 8.64
CA LEU A 667 -9.60 -27.25 8.82
C LEU A 667 -9.89 -28.47 7.94
N HIS A 668 -9.29 -28.51 6.74
CA HIS A 668 -9.51 -29.53 5.73
C HIS A 668 -8.39 -30.60 5.69
N GLY A 669 -7.54 -30.66 6.73
CA GLY A 669 -6.43 -31.60 6.77
C GLY A 669 -5.23 -31.18 5.94
N LEU A 670 -4.26 -32.08 5.79
CA LEU A 670 -3.06 -31.87 4.97
C LEU A 670 -3.35 -32.08 3.49
N GLU A 671 -4.44 -32.78 3.18
CA GLU A 671 -4.94 -33.03 1.83
C GLU A 671 -5.17 -31.72 1.09
N ALA A 672 -5.83 -30.74 1.74
CA ALA A 672 -6.04 -29.42 1.14
C ALA A 672 -4.73 -28.67 0.87
N SER A 673 -3.73 -28.83 1.75
CA SER A 673 -2.40 -28.23 1.56
C SER A 673 -1.65 -28.83 0.37
N VAL A 674 -1.83 -30.13 0.14
CA VAL A 674 -1.23 -30.86 -0.99
C VAL A 674 -1.94 -30.50 -2.30
N ASP A 675 -3.27 -30.52 -2.32
CA ASP A 675 -4.07 -30.17 -3.49
C ASP A 675 -3.82 -28.73 -3.97
N ALA A 676 -3.51 -27.81 -3.04
CA ALA A 676 -3.21 -26.42 -3.35
C ALA A 676 -1.77 -26.16 -3.82
N ASP A 677 -0.83 -27.09 -3.62
CA ASP A 677 0.57 -26.89 -3.98
C ASP A 677 0.89 -27.51 -5.35
N GLN A 678 0.90 -26.68 -6.39
CA GLN A 678 1.22 -27.08 -7.76
C GLN A 678 2.62 -27.73 -7.92
N ASN A 679 3.52 -27.59 -6.94
CA ASN A 679 4.85 -28.19 -6.99
C ASN A 679 4.88 -29.64 -6.47
N LEU A 680 3.78 -30.13 -5.90
CA LEU A 680 3.66 -31.49 -5.37
C LEU A 680 2.87 -32.37 -6.36
N ASP A 681 3.54 -33.37 -6.93
CA ASP A 681 2.90 -34.38 -7.80
C ASP A 681 2.50 -35.62 -6.98
N VAL A 682 1.83 -35.39 -5.86
CA VAL A 682 1.32 -36.45 -4.97
C VAL A 682 -0.11 -36.12 -4.55
N THR A 683 -0.98 -37.13 -4.50
CA THR A 683 -2.37 -36.98 -4.02
C THR A 683 -2.56 -37.49 -2.59
N ASP A 684 -1.60 -38.27 -2.09
CA ASP A 684 -1.60 -38.81 -0.73
C ASP A 684 -0.55 -38.07 0.10
N PRO A 685 -0.95 -37.23 1.08
CA PRO A 685 -0.02 -36.52 1.94
C PRO A 685 0.93 -37.43 2.72
N SER A 686 0.58 -38.70 2.96
CA SER A 686 1.43 -39.61 3.71
C SER A 686 2.80 -39.85 3.04
N LEU A 687 2.88 -39.68 1.72
CA LEU A 687 4.10 -39.84 0.92
C LEU A 687 5.12 -38.71 1.14
N LEU A 688 4.72 -37.61 1.77
CA LEU A 688 5.59 -36.46 2.05
C LEU A 688 6.37 -36.60 3.35
N PHE A 689 6.03 -37.58 4.18
CA PHE A 689 6.55 -37.68 5.54
C PHE A 689 7.18 -39.05 5.80
N ASP A 690 8.23 -39.06 6.62
CA ASP A 690 8.80 -40.32 7.13
C ASP A 690 7.79 -41.06 8.01
N LEU A 691 6.97 -40.30 8.76
CA LEU A 691 5.91 -40.81 9.60
C LEU A 691 4.61 -40.02 9.38
N TYR A 692 3.51 -40.73 9.14
CA TYR A 692 2.17 -40.14 9.07
C TYR A 692 1.32 -40.69 10.22
N LEU A 693 1.03 -39.85 11.22
CA LEU A 693 0.58 -40.31 12.54
C LEU A 693 -0.78 -39.77 12.96
N ASN A 694 -1.60 -40.65 13.51
CA ASN A 694 -2.78 -40.29 14.31
C ASN A 694 -2.36 -40.16 15.78
N THR A 695 -2.35 -38.92 16.27
CA THR A 695 -1.93 -38.56 17.63
C THR A 695 -3.08 -38.55 18.65
N CYS A 696 -4.32 -38.75 18.21
CA CYS A 696 -5.51 -38.83 19.06
C CYS A 696 -6.40 -40.03 18.63
N PRO A 697 -5.92 -41.27 18.80
CA PRO A 697 -6.70 -42.44 18.42
C PRO A 697 -8.02 -42.50 19.21
N GLY A 698 -9.12 -42.81 18.52
CA GLY A 698 -10.44 -42.87 19.14
C GLY A 698 -11.08 -41.50 19.44
N GLN A 699 -10.63 -40.42 18.80
CA GLN A 699 -11.28 -39.12 18.91
C GLN A 699 -12.79 -39.22 18.60
N GLY A 700 -13.61 -38.53 19.40
CA GLY A 700 -15.07 -38.51 19.25
C GLY A 700 -15.58 -37.42 18.30
N SER A 701 -14.71 -36.53 17.82
CA SER A 701 -15.04 -35.46 16.89
C SER A 701 -14.60 -35.80 15.47
N ARG A 702 -15.26 -35.21 14.47
CA ARG A 702 -14.88 -35.34 13.05
C ARG A 702 -13.64 -34.52 12.68
N THR A 703 -13.33 -33.51 13.49
CA THR A 703 -12.17 -32.64 13.31
C THR A 703 -11.64 -32.23 14.68
N ILE A 704 -10.32 -32.06 14.76
CA ILE A 704 -9.63 -31.45 15.90
C ILE A 704 -9.01 -30.16 15.35
N ARG A 705 -9.19 -29.03 16.04
CA ARG A 705 -8.64 -27.77 15.55
C ARG A 705 -7.13 -27.77 15.71
N THR A 706 -6.40 -27.12 14.81
CA THR A 706 -4.94 -27.17 14.77
C THR A 706 -4.29 -26.71 16.09
N GLU A 707 -4.86 -25.70 16.75
CA GLU A 707 -4.39 -25.22 18.06
C GLU A 707 -4.51 -26.27 19.18
N GLU A 708 -5.51 -27.17 19.10
CA GLU A 708 -5.69 -28.30 20.01
C GLU A 708 -4.80 -29.47 19.61
N ALA A 709 -4.73 -29.75 18.30
CA ALA A 709 -3.95 -30.83 17.72
C ALA A 709 -2.46 -30.69 18.04
N ILE A 710 -1.91 -29.47 18.04
CA ILE A 710 -0.52 -29.20 18.44
C ILE A 710 -0.29 -29.63 19.89
N LEU A 711 -1.17 -29.26 20.81
CA LEU A 711 -1.02 -29.64 22.22
C LEU A 711 -1.06 -31.16 22.41
N ILE A 712 -2.03 -31.84 21.78
CA ILE A 712 -2.20 -33.29 21.87
C ILE A 712 -1.00 -34.02 21.25
N SER A 713 -0.61 -33.60 20.05
CA SER A 713 0.46 -34.25 19.29
C SER A 713 1.81 -34.05 19.97
N MET A 714 2.12 -32.83 20.41
CA MET A 714 3.39 -32.55 21.07
C MET A 714 3.46 -33.19 22.47
N ALA A 715 2.35 -33.26 23.22
CA ALA A 715 2.32 -34.01 24.48
C ALA A 715 2.62 -35.50 24.29
N THR A 716 2.16 -36.06 23.17
CA THR A 716 2.35 -37.49 22.86
C THR A 716 3.72 -37.78 22.24
N LEU A 717 4.25 -36.85 21.43
CA LEU A 717 5.55 -36.98 20.77
C LEU A 717 6.72 -36.62 21.69
N GLN A 718 6.57 -35.70 22.64
CA GLN A 718 7.69 -35.25 23.50
C GLN A 718 8.39 -36.40 24.25
N PRO A 719 7.70 -37.36 24.90
CA PRO A 719 8.37 -38.50 25.51
C PRO A 719 9.13 -39.37 24.50
N LYS A 720 8.61 -39.48 23.28
CA LYS A 720 9.23 -40.27 22.19
C LYS A 720 10.45 -39.56 21.60
N ILE A 721 10.41 -38.24 21.49
CA ILE A 721 11.54 -37.39 21.13
C ILE A 721 12.66 -37.53 22.17
N ALA A 722 12.30 -37.46 23.45
CA ALA A 722 13.27 -37.63 24.54
C ALA A 722 13.89 -39.04 24.54
N ALA A 723 13.14 -40.07 24.19
CA ALA A 723 13.64 -41.44 24.11
C ALA A 723 14.56 -41.71 22.89
N ALA A 724 14.65 -40.80 21.93
CA ALA A 724 15.50 -40.94 20.74
C ALA A 724 16.97 -40.52 20.98
N PHE A 725 17.30 -39.96 22.16
CA PHE A 725 18.63 -39.49 22.58
C PHE A 725 18.93 -39.89 24.02
#